data_AF-A0AAN8JHU3-F1
#
_entry.id   AF-A0AAN8JHU3-F1
#
_cell.length_a   1.000
_cell.length_b   1.000
_cell.length_c   1.000
_cell.angle_alpha   90.00
_cell.angle_beta   90.00
_cell.angle_gamma   90.00
#
_symmetry.space_group_name_H-M   'P 1'
#
loop_
_entity.id
_entity.type
_entity.pdbx_description
1 polymer ?
#
loop_
_entity_poly.entity_id
_entity_poly.type
_entity_poly.pdbx_seq_one_letter_code
_entity_poly.pdbx_strand_id
1 'polypeptide(L)'
;MKGSGIEEALNCIYGPNAIVHIMSGKAIARALRSLFLLDATLSYKLMKIVVSQIDQTSSDPKLSKDDINELSGLLTEFYKKDDSEGMNMDFVLESSALEKLDCFMNKVKIELTMRSRTAKLWLLFQEYVGFIREFVGCERIKFFVGHLDATTNFLNLFAATGHAFYAKSARLYLQKMRDLPNTHPNLYAQYCNENTHAVQRSGHVWNGLWTDLTIEQTLMSRLKGRGGLTHGRGLTESVRHMWIYTMHHFAQFHDAMTSLTGKRHKSSEQHTEFGESRRARDTCDLTKLIAWFDKKDPFDLELTELMSLSTGLTATQQDNINCDEAESVGYQIQIRLDNCTYESASMKRTSKVKTLEDLKPSVKIGGKELKVEEVVLFLRCTALAKRQGKDPEKYFEYEMSAVPSSLFDGPFMRHADKADLANEILEEVKPTPKADTPQTMMIIDGGWLLNKVRWKKSVRYRDVFAQYRKFVREKFGIAVIVFDGYDASTKDHEHKRRLLNAKKRANNITIEVDNEVHEDQSAFFTNVHNKTAFIRELAEMLKTDGHAVTICNADADTVIVQKALNFAKNEQNVTVVANDTDVLIMIIYHWTDEMSDIFFRRETQSKKNIENTYRIRDITIPAAFKQNILFAHAWSGCDTTSHCYGFGKNTINGTLKSDKKAQKLSKLIVTSSIQQTVGDAGCKLFSLMYGEPDVSLTKLRHQRFDSMMAEKNSITLPRIPPTVRAAYYHALRVHLQVVVWLQLNESELNASEWGWKKTPEGYEPIMTDLPAAPESVLNFVRCKCKSPKNQCGTMICSCRKNGLKCVSACGGCHGESCRNSEDVDLEDDDQ
;
A
#
# COMPACT_ATOMS: atom_id res chain seq x y z
N MET A 1 0.65 -5.71 -12.96
CA MET A 1 1.42 -5.52 -11.70
C MET A 1 1.20 -4.19 -10.96
N LYS A 2 0.70 -3.09 -11.57
CA LYS A 2 0.48 -1.85 -10.78
C LYS A 2 -0.47 -2.06 -9.60
N GLY A 3 -0.10 -1.56 -8.43
CA GLY A 3 -0.87 -1.71 -7.18
C GLY A 3 -0.80 -3.11 -6.54
N SER A 4 -0.01 -4.04 -7.08
CA SER A 4 0.12 -5.42 -6.53
C SER A 4 1.02 -5.53 -5.29
N GLY A 5 1.83 -4.50 -5.00
CA GLY A 5 2.89 -4.55 -3.97
C GLY A 5 4.31 -4.68 -4.52
N ILE A 6 4.49 -4.80 -5.84
CA ILE A 6 5.82 -4.92 -6.48
C ILE A 6 6.73 -3.71 -6.24
N GLU A 7 6.17 -2.49 -6.18
CA GLU A 7 6.95 -1.28 -5.94
C GLU A 7 7.49 -1.24 -4.51
N GLU A 8 6.65 -1.65 -3.55
CA GLU A 8 6.99 -1.76 -2.13
C GLU A 8 8.00 -2.88 -1.86
N ALA A 9 7.91 -3.99 -2.59
CA ALA A 9 8.95 -5.02 -2.58
C ALA A 9 10.30 -4.46 -3.08
N LEU A 10 10.31 -3.72 -4.19
CA LEU A 10 11.53 -3.11 -4.74
C LEU A 10 12.09 -1.99 -3.86
N ASN A 11 11.27 -1.30 -3.08
CA ASN A 11 11.71 -0.33 -2.06
C ASN A 11 12.59 -0.96 -0.97
N CYS A 12 12.58 -2.28 -0.83
CA CYS A 12 13.48 -2.97 0.11
C CYS A 12 14.94 -2.99 -0.39
N ILE A 13 15.18 -2.81 -1.69
CA ILE A 13 16.51 -2.97 -2.32
C ILE A 13 16.96 -1.76 -3.14
N TYR A 14 16.05 -0.84 -3.48
CA TYR A 14 16.36 0.40 -4.18
C TYR A 14 15.73 1.62 -3.48
N GLY A 15 16.38 2.78 -3.61
CA GLY A 15 15.80 4.05 -3.15
C GLY A 15 14.63 4.52 -4.04
N PRO A 16 13.71 5.36 -3.53
CA PRO A 16 12.48 5.75 -4.21
C PRO A 16 12.67 6.33 -5.62
N ASN A 17 13.66 7.22 -5.79
CA ASN A 17 13.98 7.82 -7.09
C ASN A 17 14.44 6.78 -8.12
N ALA A 18 15.17 5.75 -7.69
CA ALA A 18 15.62 4.69 -8.60
C ALA A 18 14.44 3.84 -9.07
N ILE A 19 13.43 3.63 -8.23
CA ILE A 19 12.23 2.85 -8.57
C ILE A 19 11.43 3.55 -9.65
N VAL A 20 11.27 4.87 -9.59
CA VAL A 20 10.60 5.63 -10.66
C VAL A 20 11.25 5.37 -12.02
N HIS A 21 12.59 5.32 -12.07
CA HIS A 21 13.33 5.01 -13.30
C HIS A 21 13.27 3.54 -13.71
N ILE A 22 13.21 2.61 -12.74
CA ILE A 22 13.03 1.18 -12.98
C ILE A 22 11.64 0.91 -13.57
N MET A 23 10.58 1.41 -12.93
CA MET A 23 9.18 1.22 -13.31
C MET A 23 8.83 1.90 -14.64
N SER A 24 9.51 2.99 -14.99
CA SER A 24 9.36 3.66 -16.29
C SER A 24 10.20 3.04 -17.41
N GLY A 25 11.02 2.02 -17.12
CA GLY A 25 11.93 1.40 -18.09
C GLY A 25 13.14 2.24 -18.48
N LYS A 26 13.33 3.42 -17.85
CA LYS A 26 14.45 4.33 -18.15
C LYS A 26 15.81 3.83 -17.61
N ALA A 27 15.79 2.88 -16.68
CA ALA A 27 16.99 2.26 -16.11
C ALA A 27 17.03 0.75 -16.40
N ILE A 28 17.20 0.38 -17.67
CA ILE A 28 17.09 -1.01 -18.19
C ILE A 28 17.90 -2.01 -17.36
N ALA A 29 19.19 -1.75 -17.11
CA ALA A 29 20.04 -2.68 -16.35
C ALA A 29 19.54 -2.90 -14.92
N ARG A 30 19.06 -1.85 -14.24
CA ARG A 30 18.47 -1.98 -12.91
C ARG A 30 17.12 -2.69 -12.95
N ALA A 31 16.31 -2.44 -13.99
CA ALA A 31 15.04 -3.09 -14.18
C ALA A 31 15.21 -4.60 -14.39
N LEU A 32 16.11 -5.02 -15.28
CA LEU A 32 16.43 -6.44 -15.50
C LEU A 32 16.89 -7.13 -14.21
N ARG A 33 17.86 -6.54 -13.49
CA ARG A 33 18.30 -7.06 -12.18
C ARG A 33 17.13 -7.19 -11.20
N SER A 34 16.26 -6.20 -11.15
CA SER A 34 15.09 -6.19 -10.26
C SER A 34 14.12 -7.33 -10.58
N LEU A 35 13.81 -7.53 -11.86
CA LEU A 35 12.93 -8.60 -12.33
C LEU A 35 13.52 -9.97 -12.01
N PHE A 36 14.82 -10.17 -12.24
CA PHE A 36 15.48 -11.44 -11.96
C PHE A 36 15.58 -11.74 -10.47
N LEU A 37 15.84 -10.75 -9.61
CA LEU A 37 15.84 -10.94 -8.15
C LEU A 37 14.44 -11.25 -7.62
N LEU A 38 13.40 -10.60 -8.13
CA LEU A 38 12.02 -10.92 -7.80
C LEU A 38 11.67 -12.34 -8.23
N ASP A 39 11.97 -12.72 -9.46
CA ASP A 39 11.70 -14.08 -9.97
C ASP A 39 12.47 -15.15 -9.18
N ALA A 40 13.73 -14.90 -8.83
CA ALA A 40 14.51 -15.80 -7.97
C ALA A 40 13.89 -15.94 -6.57
N THR A 41 13.38 -14.84 -6.01
CA THR A 41 12.70 -14.85 -4.70
C THR A 41 11.40 -15.66 -4.75
N LEU A 42 10.60 -15.47 -5.81
CA LEU A 42 9.36 -16.21 -6.01
C LEU A 42 9.65 -17.70 -6.26
N SER A 43 10.67 -18.02 -7.04
CA SER A 43 11.12 -19.40 -7.27
C SER A 43 11.60 -20.07 -5.99
N TYR A 44 12.32 -19.35 -5.12
CA TYR A 44 12.66 -19.83 -3.78
C TYR A 44 11.42 -20.14 -2.94
N LYS A 45 10.39 -19.29 -2.99
CA LYS A 45 9.13 -19.52 -2.28
C LYS A 45 8.37 -20.75 -2.83
N LEU A 46 8.29 -20.91 -4.15
CA LEU A 46 7.71 -22.10 -4.78
C LEU A 46 8.49 -23.36 -4.39
N MET A 47 9.82 -23.31 -4.39
CA MET A 47 10.65 -24.44 -3.98
C MET A 47 10.43 -24.82 -2.52
N LYS A 48 10.17 -23.87 -1.61
CA LYS A 48 9.77 -24.20 -0.23
C LYS A 48 8.44 -24.96 -0.18
N ILE A 49 7.46 -24.58 -1.01
CA ILE A 49 6.18 -25.29 -1.12
C ILE A 49 6.44 -26.71 -1.63
N VAL A 50 7.21 -26.84 -2.71
CA VAL A 50 7.61 -28.15 -3.27
C VAL A 50 8.26 -29.02 -2.19
N VAL A 51 9.28 -28.51 -1.51
CA VAL A 51 10.00 -29.26 -0.45
C VAL A 51 9.05 -29.68 0.67
N SER A 52 8.11 -28.83 1.09
CA SER A 52 7.14 -29.17 2.13
C SER A 52 6.15 -30.27 1.73
N GLN A 53 5.92 -30.45 0.42
CA GLN A 53 4.99 -31.45 -0.12
C GLN A 53 5.67 -32.79 -0.47
N ILE A 54 7.02 -32.86 -0.48
CA ILE A 54 7.76 -34.11 -0.77
C ILE A 54 7.39 -35.24 0.23
N ASP A 55 7.14 -34.90 1.49
CA ASP A 55 6.83 -35.85 2.56
C ASP A 55 5.32 -36.12 2.72
N GLN A 56 4.44 -35.27 2.15
CA GLN A 56 2.99 -35.32 2.36
C GLN A 56 2.27 -35.88 1.12
N THR A 57 1.93 -37.17 1.20
CA THR A 57 0.91 -37.90 0.39
C THR A 57 1.24 -38.44 -1.02
N SER A 58 0.54 -39.54 -1.29
CA SER A 58 0.51 -40.56 -2.36
C SER A 58 0.43 -40.13 -3.83
N SER A 59 0.95 -38.96 -4.23
CA SER A 59 0.79 -38.44 -5.60
C SER A 59 2.07 -38.52 -6.45
N ASP A 60 1.89 -38.88 -7.72
CA ASP A 60 2.91 -39.12 -8.75
C ASP A 60 3.03 -37.86 -9.65
N PRO A 61 4.22 -37.36 -10.06
CA PRO A 61 5.56 -37.87 -9.77
C PRO A 61 6.05 -37.49 -8.37
N LYS A 62 6.65 -38.45 -7.68
CA LYS A 62 7.31 -38.24 -6.39
C LYS A 62 8.81 -38.00 -6.61
N LEU A 63 9.36 -36.94 -6.03
CA LEU A 63 10.81 -36.76 -5.94
C LEU A 63 11.37 -37.73 -4.88
N SER A 64 12.18 -38.70 -5.32
CA SER A 64 12.86 -39.63 -4.43
C SER A 64 14.09 -39.00 -3.79
N LYS A 65 14.64 -39.63 -2.74
CA LYS A 65 15.93 -39.22 -2.16
C LYS A 65 17.07 -39.31 -3.18
N ASP A 66 16.99 -40.25 -4.12
CA ASP A 66 17.98 -40.41 -5.18
C ASP A 66 17.89 -39.27 -6.19
N ASP A 67 16.68 -38.83 -6.54
CA ASP A 67 16.47 -37.64 -7.39
C ASP A 67 17.04 -36.37 -6.72
N ILE A 68 16.86 -36.20 -5.40
CA ILE A 68 17.42 -35.07 -4.65
C ILE A 68 18.96 -35.12 -4.65
N ASN A 69 19.55 -36.30 -4.50
CA ASN A 69 20.99 -36.48 -4.55
C ASN A 69 21.56 -36.17 -5.95
N GLU A 70 20.86 -36.59 -7.01
CA GLU A 70 21.19 -36.26 -8.40
C GLU A 70 21.17 -34.74 -8.62
N LEU A 71 20.09 -34.06 -8.20
CA LEU A 71 19.95 -32.59 -8.27
C LEU A 71 21.05 -31.85 -7.49
N SER A 72 21.43 -32.35 -6.32
CA SER A 72 22.52 -31.80 -5.51
C SER A 72 23.88 -32.00 -6.18
N GLY A 73 24.09 -33.16 -6.82
CA GLY A 73 25.27 -33.46 -7.64
C GLY A 73 25.40 -32.51 -8.82
N LEU A 74 24.32 -32.35 -9.58
CA LEU A 74 24.21 -31.39 -10.69
C LEU A 74 24.55 -29.97 -10.25
N LEU A 75 23.94 -29.51 -9.14
CA LEU A 75 24.19 -28.17 -8.61
C LEU A 75 25.66 -27.99 -8.20
N THR A 76 26.27 -29.00 -7.58
CA THR A 76 27.68 -28.97 -7.17
C THR A 76 28.60 -28.87 -8.39
N GLU A 77 28.28 -29.58 -9.47
CA GLU A 77 28.99 -29.51 -10.74
C GLU A 77 28.87 -28.13 -11.40
N PHE A 78 27.68 -27.53 -11.39
CA PHE A 78 27.47 -26.14 -11.82
C PHE A 78 28.30 -25.11 -11.04
N TYR A 79 28.64 -25.40 -9.77
CA TYR A 79 29.48 -24.54 -8.94
C TYR A 79 30.97 -24.89 -8.97
N LYS A 80 31.39 -25.99 -9.64
CA LYS A 80 32.81 -26.28 -9.84
C LYS A 80 33.41 -25.21 -10.75
N LYS A 81 34.49 -24.61 -10.26
CA LYS A 81 35.10 -23.36 -10.75
C LYS A 81 36.22 -23.61 -11.77
N ASP A 82 36.25 -24.75 -12.47
CA ASP A 82 37.32 -25.06 -13.42
C ASP A 82 36.97 -24.53 -14.81
N ASP A 83 37.57 -23.40 -15.16
CA ASP A 83 37.48 -22.70 -16.45
C ASP A 83 38.22 -23.43 -17.61
N SER A 84 38.68 -24.68 -17.43
CA SER A 84 39.56 -25.35 -18.41
C SER A 84 38.91 -26.45 -19.25
N GLU A 85 37.80 -27.05 -18.83
CA GLU A 85 37.05 -28.01 -19.63
C GLU A 85 35.59 -27.56 -19.67
N GLY A 86 35.09 -27.26 -20.87
CA GLY A 86 33.70 -26.83 -21.05
C GLY A 86 32.75 -27.82 -20.37
N MET A 87 31.88 -27.31 -19.52
CA MET A 87 30.88 -28.10 -18.81
C MET A 87 30.10 -28.96 -19.81
N ASN A 88 30.09 -30.29 -19.62
CA ASN A 88 29.32 -31.18 -20.47
C ASN A 88 27.82 -30.98 -20.17
N MET A 89 27.12 -30.29 -21.07
CA MET A 89 25.70 -29.98 -20.94
C MET A 89 24.79 -31.19 -21.19
N ASP A 90 25.30 -32.28 -21.78
CA ASP A 90 24.52 -33.46 -22.12
C ASP A 90 23.99 -34.14 -20.84
N PHE A 91 24.79 -34.16 -19.76
CA PHE A 91 24.38 -34.70 -18.46
C PHE A 91 23.23 -33.91 -17.79
N VAL A 92 23.10 -32.61 -18.09
CA VAL A 92 22.00 -31.77 -17.58
C VAL A 92 20.72 -32.02 -18.40
N LEU A 93 20.86 -32.15 -19.72
CA LEU A 93 19.75 -32.37 -20.64
C LEU A 93 19.15 -33.78 -20.51
N GLU A 94 19.92 -34.75 -20.02
CA GLU A 94 19.50 -36.14 -19.81
C GLU A 94 19.03 -36.44 -18.36
N SER A 95 19.03 -35.44 -17.47
CA SER A 95 18.67 -35.65 -16.07
C SER A 95 17.17 -35.91 -15.87
N SER A 96 16.85 -37.16 -15.52
CA SER A 96 15.48 -37.55 -15.17
C SER A 96 14.97 -36.87 -13.89
N ALA A 97 15.87 -36.51 -12.96
CA ALA A 97 15.51 -35.80 -11.74
C ALA A 97 15.07 -34.35 -12.01
N LEU A 98 15.72 -33.66 -12.98
CA LEU A 98 15.32 -32.32 -13.42
C LEU A 98 13.95 -32.34 -14.11
N GLU A 99 13.68 -33.32 -14.97
CA GLU A 99 12.37 -33.49 -15.62
C GLU A 99 11.24 -33.72 -14.60
N LYS A 100 11.48 -34.59 -13.60
CA LYS A 100 10.53 -34.83 -12.51
C LYS A 100 10.28 -33.57 -11.68
N LEU A 101 11.34 -32.82 -11.36
CA LEU A 101 11.23 -31.56 -10.63
C LEU A 101 10.40 -30.54 -11.40
N ASP A 102 10.63 -30.38 -12.70
CA ASP A 102 9.86 -29.46 -13.55
C ASP A 102 8.39 -29.87 -13.62
N CYS A 103 8.10 -31.17 -13.81
CA CYS A 103 6.74 -31.69 -13.80
C CYS A 103 6.03 -31.38 -12.46
N PHE A 104 6.70 -31.62 -11.33
CA PHE A 104 6.14 -31.36 -10.00
C PHE A 104 5.93 -29.86 -9.76
N MET A 105 6.91 -29.03 -10.11
CA MET A 105 6.79 -27.57 -10.06
C MET A 105 5.60 -27.06 -10.88
N ASN A 106 5.38 -27.61 -12.08
CA ASN A 106 4.25 -27.24 -12.93
C ASN A 106 2.90 -27.65 -12.31
N LYS A 107 2.82 -28.80 -11.64
CA LYS A 107 1.61 -29.20 -10.89
C LYS A 107 1.30 -28.21 -9.77
N VAL A 108 2.30 -27.83 -8.97
CA VAL A 108 2.13 -26.85 -7.88
C VAL A 108 1.67 -25.50 -8.45
N LYS A 109 2.29 -25.02 -9.53
CA LYS A 109 1.87 -23.78 -10.20
C LYS A 109 0.40 -23.87 -10.63
N ILE A 110 -0.01 -24.96 -11.26
CA ILE A 110 -1.42 -25.17 -11.69
C ILE A 110 -2.36 -25.12 -10.48
N GLU A 111 -2.06 -25.84 -9.40
CA GLU A 111 -2.88 -25.81 -8.17
C GLU A 111 -3.03 -24.40 -7.61
N LEU A 112 -1.91 -23.66 -7.51
CA LEU A 112 -1.89 -22.27 -7.05
C LEU A 112 -2.75 -21.37 -7.92
N THR A 113 -2.64 -21.48 -9.25
CA THR A 113 -3.44 -20.65 -10.18
C THR A 113 -4.94 -20.93 -10.12
N MET A 114 -5.34 -22.17 -9.80
CA MET A 114 -6.75 -22.54 -9.65
C MET A 114 -7.37 -22.04 -8.35
N ARG A 115 -6.56 -21.93 -7.28
CA ARG A 115 -7.04 -21.55 -5.95
C ARG A 115 -6.94 -20.06 -5.64
N SER A 116 -5.95 -19.38 -6.19
CA SER A 116 -5.66 -17.97 -5.87
C SER A 116 -5.47 -17.12 -7.12
N ARG A 117 -6.28 -16.06 -7.25
CA ARG A 117 -6.08 -15.04 -8.29
C ARG A 117 -4.80 -14.22 -8.06
N THR A 118 -4.39 -14.04 -6.82
CA THR A 118 -3.12 -13.38 -6.47
C THR A 118 -1.94 -14.23 -6.93
N ALA A 119 -1.94 -15.53 -6.62
CA ALA A 119 -0.91 -16.45 -7.11
C ALA A 119 -0.86 -16.49 -8.64
N LYS A 120 -2.03 -16.52 -9.30
CA LYS A 120 -2.14 -16.44 -10.76
C LYS A 120 -1.45 -15.21 -11.35
N LEU A 121 -1.67 -14.02 -10.77
CA LEU A 121 -1.00 -12.80 -11.22
C LEU A 121 0.53 -12.86 -11.08
N TRP A 122 1.02 -13.36 -9.94
CA TRP A 122 2.47 -13.43 -9.67
C TRP A 122 3.17 -14.55 -10.46
N LEU A 123 2.50 -15.65 -10.75
CA LEU A 123 2.98 -16.69 -11.66
C LEU A 123 3.03 -16.21 -13.11
N LEU A 124 2.00 -15.48 -13.56
CA LEU A 124 1.99 -14.82 -14.86
C LEU A 124 3.14 -13.79 -14.97
N PHE A 125 3.47 -13.10 -13.87
CA PHE A 125 4.65 -12.24 -13.82
C PHE A 125 5.95 -13.04 -14.02
N GLN A 126 6.13 -14.18 -13.35
CA GLN A 126 7.32 -15.03 -13.55
C GLN A 126 7.45 -15.54 -14.99
N GLU A 127 6.32 -15.90 -15.61
CA GLU A 127 6.26 -16.31 -17.01
C GLU A 127 6.79 -15.21 -17.95
N TYR A 128 6.31 -13.96 -17.80
CA TYR A 128 6.82 -12.84 -18.58
C TYR A 128 8.30 -12.52 -18.31
N VAL A 129 8.79 -12.71 -17.08
CA VAL A 129 10.23 -12.60 -16.80
C VAL A 129 11.02 -13.71 -17.50
N GLY A 130 10.43 -14.91 -17.62
CA GLY A 130 10.93 -16.00 -18.45
C GLY A 130 11.10 -15.59 -19.92
N PHE A 131 10.08 -15.00 -20.54
CA PHE A 131 10.17 -14.50 -21.92
C PHE A 131 11.26 -13.43 -22.09
N ILE A 132 11.49 -12.59 -21.07
CA ILE A 132 12.59 -11.62 -21.09
C ILE A 132 13.94 -12.32 -21.09
N ARG A 133 14.12 -13.37 -20.27
CA ARG A 133 15.37 -14.15 -20.28
C ARG A 133 15.60 -14.83 -21.62
N GLU A 134 14.56 -15.44 -22.19
CA GLU A 134 14.65 -16.10 -23.50
C GLU A 134 15.03 -15.10 -24.60
N PHE A 135 14.35 -13.95 -24.64
CA PHE A 135 14.66 -12.89 -25.59
C PHE A 135 16.09 -12.37 -25.46
N VAL A 136 16.52 -12.04 -24.23
CA VAL A 136 17.90 -11.60 -23.97
C VAL A 136 18.89 -12.70 -24.33
N GLY A 137 18.60 -13.96 -23.99
CA GLY A 137 19.44 -15.11 -24.28
C GLY A 137 19.65 -15.31 -25.78
N CYS A 138 18.57 -15.32 -26.57
CA CYS A 138 18.61 -15.44 -28.02
C CYS A 138 19.50 -14.35 -28.65
N GLU A 139 19.43 -13.12 -28.13
CA GLU A 139 20.25 -12.01 -28.59
C GLU A 139 21.72 -12.16 -28.21
N ARG A 140 22.00 -12.64 -26.99
CA ARG A 140 23.35 -12.92 -26.53
C ARG A 140 24.05 -13.99 -27.36
N ILE A 141 23.33 -15.05 -27.74
CA ILE A 141 23.86 -16.15 -28.56
C ILE A 141 23.66 -15.96 -30.07
N LYS A 142 23.02 -14.85 -30.48
CA LYS A 142 22.72 -14.50 -31.88
C LYS A 142 21.77 -15.47 -32.59
N PHE A 143 20.89 -16.13 -31.83
CA PHE A 143 19.90 -17.08 -32.35
C PHE A 143 18.67 -16.35 -32.91
N PHE A 144 18.66 -16.12 -34.23
CA PHE A 144 17.64 -15.30 -34.89
C PHE A 144 16.23 -15.88 -34.81
N VAL A 145 16.06 -17.20 -35.02
CA VAL A 145 14.72 -17.82 -34.99
C VAL A 145 14.11 -17.72 -33.59
N GLY A 146 14.88 -18.06 -32.55
CA GLY A 146 14.43 -17.90 -31.17
C GLY A 146 14.12 -16.46 -30.78
N HIS A 147 14.83 -15.46 -31.34
CA HIS A 147 14.47 -14.05 -31.16
C HIS A 147 13.04 -13.75 -31.67
N LEU A 148 12.64 -14.31 -32.82
CA LEU A 148 11.29 -14.12 -33.36
C LEU A 148 10.22 -14.80 -32.50
N ASP A 149 10.51 -15.99 -31.97
CA ASP A 149 9.58 -16.72 -31.11
C ASP A 149 9.45 -16.01 -29.75
N ALA A 150 10.56 -15.62 -29.12
CA ALA A 150 10.54 -14.81 -27.91
C ALA A 150 9.81 -13.47 -28.11
N THR A 151 9.96 -12.82 -29.27
CA THR A 151 9.22 -11.59 -29.61
C THR A 151 7.72 -11.85 -29.76
N THR A 152 7.32 -13.03 -30.26
CA THR A 152 5.93 -13.44 -30.38
C THR A 152 5.25 -13.55 -29.01
N ASN A 153 5.97 -14.07 -28.01
CA ASN A 153 5.47 -14.24 -26.64
C ASN A 153 5.09 -12.90 -25.97
N PHE A 154 5.65 -11.76 -26.41
CA PHE A 154 5.28 -10.44 -25.87
C PHE A 154 4.04 -9.79 -26.49
N LEU A 155 3.51 -10.34 -27.59
CA LEU A 155 2.39 -9.70 -28.32
C LEU A 155 1.16 -9.53 -27.44
N ASN A 156 0.82 -10.56 -26.66
CA ASN A 156 -0.32 -10.53 -25.75
C ASN A 156 -0.10 -9.50 -24.64
N LEU A 157 1.10 -9.45 -24.05
CA LEU A 157 1.47 -8.45 -23.05
C LEU A 157 1.32 -7.02 -23.57
N PHE A 158 1.88 -6.71 -24.75
CA PHE A 158 1.79 -5.36 -25.33
C PHE A 158 0.34 -4.94 -25.58
N ALA A 159 -0.50 -5.86 -26.04
CA ALA A 159 -1.91 -5.59 -26.28
C ALA A 159 -2.68 -5.40 -24.97
N ALA A 160 -2.54 -6.33 -24.03
CA ALA A 160 -3.26 -6.34 -22.75
C ALA A 160 -2.95 -5.11 -21.89
N THR A 161 -1.70 -4.67 -21.88
CA THR A 161 -1.24 -3.50 -21.12
C THR A 161 -1.54 -2.15 -21.79
N GLY A 162 -2.07 -2.17 -23.02
CA GLY A 162 -2.45 -0.97 -23.76
C GLY A 162 -1.30 -0.27 -24.49
N HIS A 163 -0.18 -0.95 -24.70
CA HIS A 163 0.96 -0.47 -25.50
C HIS A 163 0.71 -0.65 -27.00
N ALA A 164 -0.29 0.06 -27.53
CA ALA A 164 -0.81 -0.15 -28.88
C ALA A 164 0.24 -0.03 -30.01
N PHE A 165 1.18 0.91 -29.89
CA PHE A 165 2.25 1.04 -30.89
C PHE A 165 3.20 -0.15 -30.87
N TYR A 166 3.59 -0.64 -29.69
CA TYR A 166 4.41 -1.85 -29.58
C TYR A 166 3.67 -3.07 -30.09
N ALA A 167 2.39 -3.25 -29.73
CA ALA A 167 1.58 -4.37 -30.20
C ALA A 167 1.48 -4.40 -31.75
N LYS A 168 1.21 -3.25 -32.39
CA LYS A 168 1.13 -3.16 -33.85
C LYS A 168 2.49 -3.33 -34.53
N SER A 169 3.51 -2.62 -34.05
CA SER A 169 4.83 -2.62 -34.68
C SER A 169 5.52 -3.96 -34.52
N ALA A 170 5.39 -4.62 -33.36
CA ALA A 170 5.93 -5.97 -33.16
C ALA A 170 5.26 -7.00 -34.06
N ARG A 171 3.93 -6.94 -34.26
CA ARG A 171 3.24 -7.79 -35.25
C ARG A 171 3.76 -7.58 -36.66
N LEU A 172 3.86 -6.32 -37.09
CA LEU A 172 4.35 -5.99 -38.43
C LEU A 172 5.81 -6.44 -38.61
N TYR A 173 6.64 -6.25 -37.57
CA TYR A 173 8.00 -6.74 -37.54
C TYR A 173 8.05 -8.26 -37.72
N LEU A 174 7.31 -9.01 -36.89
CA LEU A 174 7.25 -10.47 -36.97
C LEU A 174 6.77 -10.97 -38.33
N GLN A 175 5.75 -10.35 -38.91
CA GLN A 175 5.25 -10.70 -40.25
C GLN A 175 6.36 -10.52 -41.30
N LYS A 176 7.04 -9.37 -41.30
CA LYS A 176 8.12 -9.10 -42.25
C LYS A 176 9.33 -10.01 -42.05
N MET A 177 9.72 -10.24 -40.79
CA MET A 177 10.89 -11.07 -40.47
C MET A 177 10.63 -12.55 -40.77
N ARG A 178 9.42 -13.06 -40.52
CA ARG A 178 9.04 -14.43 -40.87
C ARG A 178 8.90 -14.65 -42.38
N ASP A 179 8.61 -13.60 -43.15
CA ASP A 179 8.55 -13.63 -44.62
C ASP A 179 9.89 -13.30 -45.31
N LEU A 180 10.97 -13.12 -44.54
CA LEU A 180 12.33 -12.95 -45.08
C LEU A 180 12.79 -14.10 -45.99
N PRO A 181 12.50 -15.39 -45.68
CA PRO A 181 12.88 -16.48 -46.57
C PRO A 181 12.33 -16.32 -48.00
N ASN A 182 11.13 -15.73 -48.14
CA ASN A 182 10.49 -15.52 -49.43
C ASN A 182 10.92 -14.19 -50.08
N THR A 183 11.03 -13.12 -49.29
CA THR A 183 11.29 -11.76 -49.80
C THR A 183 12.77 -11.44 -49.97
N HIS A 184 13.63 -11.92 -49.08
CA HIS A 184 15.06 -11.62 -49.01
C HIS A 184 15.87 -12.84 -48.52
N PRO A 185 15.91 -13.95 -49.28
CA PRO A 185 16.52 -15.22 -48.84
C PRO A 185 18.01 -15.09 -48.46
N ASN A 186 18.76 -14.23 -49.15
CA ASN A 186 20.17 -13.98 -48.84
C ASN A 186 20.34 -13.34 -47.45
N LEU A 187 19.49 -12.38 -47.09
CA LEU A 187 19.54 -11.75 -45.76
C LEU A 187 19.12 -12.74 -44.67
N TYR A 188 18.12 -13.57 -44.94
CA TYR A 188 17.73 -14.64 -44.02
C TYR A 188 18.89 -15.62 -43.76
N ALA A 189 19.60 -16.04 -44.81
CA ALA A 189 20.79 -16.88 -44.68
C ALA A 189 21.89 -16.20 -43.84
N GLN A 190 22.12 -14.90 -44.02
CA GLN A 190 23.08 -14.15 -43.18
C GLN A 190 22.65 -14.13 -41.70
N TYR A 191 21.36 -13.94 -41.42
CA TYR A 191 20.88 -13.91 -40.04
C TYR A 191 20.95 -15.29 -39.36
N CYS A 192 20.56 -16.35 -40.05
CA CYS A 192 20.52 -17.70 -39.49
C CYS A 192 21.87 -18.41 -39.48
N ASN A 193 22.66 -18.28 -40.54
CA ASN A 193 23.88 -19.08 -40.73
C ASN A 193 25.14 -18.28 -40.36
N GLU A 194 25.15 -16.98 -40.63
CA GLU A 194 26.29 -16.10 -40.36
C GLU A 194 26.15 -15.32 -39.04
N ASN A 195 25.02 -15.48 -38.34
CA ASN A 195 24.73 -14.87 -37.04
C ASN A 195 24.88 -13.33 -37.02
N THR A 196 24.51 -12.66 -38.12
CA THR A 196 24.73 -11.20 -38.28
C THR A 196 23.61 -10.33 -37.70
N HIS A 197 22.55 -10.95 -37.14
CA HIS A 197 21.43 -10.24 -36.51
C HIS A 197 21.85 -9.40 -35.29
N ALA A 198 22.82 -9.88 -34.50
CA ALA A 198 23.30 -9.21 -33.31
C ALA A 198 24.81 -8.94 -33.39
N VAL A 199 25.25 -7.85 -32.77
CA VAL A 199 26.64 -7.37 -32.83
C VAL A 199 27.46 -8.02 -31.72
N GLN A 200 28.64 -8.53 -32.07
CA GLN A 200 29.56 -9.14 -31.13
C GLN A 200 30.97 -8.62 -31.40
N ARG A 201 31.68 -8.21 -30.35
CA ARG A 201 33.05 -7.67 -30.45
C ARG A 201 34.15 -8.67 -30.10
N SER A 202 33.82 -9.70 -29.35
CA SER A 202 34.73 -10.74 -28.85
C SER A 202 34.17 -12.12 -29.20
N GLY A 203 35.00 -13.12 -29.47
CA GLY A 203 34.55 -14.46 -29.91
C GLY A 203 33.70 -15.27 -28.91
N HIS A 204 33.47 -14.81 -27.68
CA HIS A 204 32.68 -15.54 -26.68
C HIS A 204 31.18 -15.60 -27.03
N VAL A 205 30.62 -16.80 -27.03
CA VAL A 205 29.24 -17.10 -27.49
C VAL A 205 28.16 -16.21 -26.87
N TRP A 206 28.25 -15.83 -25.59
CA TRP A 206 27.22 -15.04 -24.88
C TRP A 206 27.37 -13.50 -25.00
N ASN A 207 28.26 -13.01 -25.87
CA ASN A 207 28.60 -11.59 -25.94
C ASN A 207 27.87 -10.81 -27.05
N GLY A 208 26.83 -11.39 -27.65
CA GLY A 208 25.94 -10.67 -28.56
C GLY A 208 25.25 -9.47 -27.88
N LEU A 209 25.03 -8.41 -28.63
CA LEU A 209 24.32 -7.20 -28.23
C LEU A 209 23.45 -6.70 -29.38
N TRP A 210 22.29 -6.15 -29.05
CA TRP A 210 21.47 -5.44 -30.04
C TRP A 210 22.28 -4.35 -30.75
N THR A 211 22.00 -4.16 -32.03
CA THR A 211 22.60 -3.10 -32.85
C THR A 211 22.38 -1.72 -32.21
N ASP A 212 21.15 -1.41 -31.79
CA ASP A 212 20.82 -0.13 -31.15
C ASP A 212 21.55 0.06 -29.81
N LEU A 213 21.58 -0.98 -28.96
CA LEU A 213 22.29 -0.93 -27.69
C LEU A 213 23.80 -0.78 -27.89
N THR A 214 24.35 -1.42 -28.93
CA THR A 214 25.76 -1.27 -29.32
C THR A 214 26.04 0.16 -29.77
N ILE A 215 25.17 0.74 -30.60
CA ILE A 215 25.27 2.14 -31.02
C ILE A 215 25.22 3.05 -29.79
N GLU A 216 24.27 2.86 -28.88
CA GLU A 216 24.12 3.72 -27.71
C GLU A 216 25.30 3.61 -26.74
N GLN A 217 25.64 2.39 -26.31
CA GLN A 217 26.66 2.15 -25.30
C GLN A 217 28.08 2.33 -25.81
N THR A 218 28.31 2.14 -27.11
CA THR A 218 29.65 2.22 -27.70
C THR A 218 29.87 3.51 -28.47
N LEU A 219 29.00 3.84 -29.42
CA LEU A 219 29.19 5.00 -30.30
C LEU A 219 28.70 6.28 -29.61
N MET A 220 27.47 6.30 -29.08
CA MET A 220 26.89 7.50 -28.45
C MET A 220 27.53 7.84 -27.11
N SER A 221 27.90 6.84 -26.30
CA SER A 221 28.66 7.07 -25.07
C SER A 221 29.99 7.78 -25.33
N ARG A 222 30.73 7.36 -26.37
CA ARG A 222 31.98 8.01 -26.80
C ARG A 222 31.74 9.42 -27.37
N LEU A 223 30.61 9.65 -28.03
CA LEU A 223 30.19 10.97 -28.50
C LEU A 223 29.84 11.93 -27.34
N LYS A 224 29.29 11.41 -26.24
CA LYS A 224 28.78 12.20 -25.11
C LYS A 224 29.73 12.33 -23.91
N GLY A 225 30.83 11.57 -23.88
CA GLY A 225 31.84 11.63 -22.82
C GLY A 225 32.67 12.93 -22.81
N ARG A 226 33.50 13.12 -21.77
CA ARG A 226 34.47 14.24 -21.72
C ARG A 226 35.45 14.11 -22.90
N GLY A 227 35.52 15.14 -23.75
CA GLY A 227 36.29 15.13 -25.00
C GLY A 227 35.51 14.67 -26.24
N GLY A 228 34.22 14.33 -26.09
CA GLY A 228 33.31 13.96 -27.18
C GLY A 228 32.60 15.16 -27.82
N LEU A 229 31.92 14.90 -28.94
CA LEU A 229 31.24 15.87 -29.81
C LEU A 229 30.17 16.74 -29.11
N THR A 230 29.53 16.25 -28.04
CA THR A 230 28.41 16.97 -27.40
C THR A 230 28.79 17.78 -26.17
N HIS A 231 30.07 17.83 -25.80
CA HIS A 231 30.54 18.61 -24.65
C HIS A 231 31.54 19.67 -25.11
N GLY A 232 31.05 20.88 -25.42
CA GLY A 232 31.87 21.99 -25.93
C GLY A 232 31.13 22.93 -26.89
N ARG A 233 31.89 23.67 -27.71
CA ARG A 233 31.41 24.72 -28.62
C ARG A 233 30.63 24.16 -29.83
N GLY A 234 29.39 23.73 -29.62
CA GLY A 234 28.41 23.49 -30.68
C GLY A 234 28.74 22.40 -31.70
N LEU A 235 27.71 21.91 -32.40
CA LEU A 235 27.79 20.76 -33.30
C LEU A 235 27.74 21.23 -34.77
N THR A 236 28.75 21.97 -35.22
CA THR A 236 28.85 22.38 -36.63
C THR A 236 29.21 21.18 -37.52
N GLU A 237 28.67 21.10 -38.73
CA GLU A 237 28.88 19.97 -39.67
C GLU A 237 30.37 19.69 -39.96
N SER A 238 31.22 20.70 -39.97
CA SER A 238 32.68 20.54 -40.13
C SER A 238 33.34 19.75 -38.98
N VAL A 239 32.92 20.00 -37.74
CA VAL A 239 33.42 19.29 -36.55
C VAL A 239 32.92 17.85 -36.53
N ARG A 240 31.67 17.63 -36.96
CA ARG A 240 31.09 16.29 -37.12
C ARG A 240 31.85 15.47 -38.16
N HIS A 241 32.12 16.04 -39.33
CA HIS A 241 32.91 15.41 -40.39
C HIS A 241 34.32 15.05 -39.88
N MET A 242 35.04 16.02 -39.31
CA MET A 242 36.40 15.78 -38.82
C MET A 242 36.45 14.68 -37.74
N TRP A 243 35.46 14.62 -36.86
CA TRP A 243 35.36 13.56 -35.86
C TRP A 243 35.09 12.18 -36.48
N ILE A 244 34.14 12.06 -37.42
CA ILE A 244 33.84 10.78 -38.11
C ILE A 244 35.09 10.26 -38.84
N TYR A 245 35.81 11.13 -39.55
CA TYR A 245 37.01 10.75 -40.29
C TYR A 245 38.22 10.41 -39.41
N THR A 246 38.29 10.94 -38.19
CA THR A 246 39.47 10.72 -37.31
C THR A 246 39.24 9.68 -36.22
N MET A 247 38.00 9.35 -35.86
CA MET A 247 37.69 8.47 -34.72
C MET A 247 38.34 7.08 -34.84
N HIS A 248 38.34 6.49 -36.02
CA HIS A 248 38.91 5.16 -36.23
C HIS A 248 40.45 5.17 -36.08
N HIS A 249 41.12 6.24 -36.53
CA HIS A 249 42.55 6.44 -36.29
C HIS A 249 42.88 6.67 -34.81
N PHE A 250 42.09 7.49 -34.10
CA PHE A 250 42.27 7.70 -32.65
C PHE A 250 42.00 6.43 -31.84
N ALA A 251 41.05 5.58 -32.25
CA ALA A 251 40.81 4.29 -31.62
C ALA A 251 42.03 3.36 -31.76
N GLN A 252 42.62 3.30 -32.97
CA GLN A 252 43.87 2.54 -33.19
C GLN A 252 45.04 3.10 -32.36
N PHE A 253 45.17 4.43 -32.29
CA PHE A 253 46.21 5.07 -31.48
C PHE A 253 46.01 4.81 -29.98
N HIS A 254 44.76 4.83 -29.51
CA HIS A 254 44.41 4.50 -28.14
C HIS A 254 44.72 3.03 -27.80
N ASP A 255 44.38 2.09 -28.69
CA ASP A 255 44.70 0.66 -28.51
C ASP A 255 46.22 0.42 -28.50
N ALA A 256 46.96 1.10 -29.38
CA ALA A 256 48.42 1.04 -29.42
C ALA A 256 49.04 1.63 -28.13
N MET A 257 48.57 2.80 -27.69
CA MET A 257 49.04 3.45 -26.44
C MET A 257 48.68 2.64 -25.19
N THR A 258 47.51 2.01 -25.18
CA THR A 258 47.07 1.16 -24.07
C THR A 258 47.91 -0.12 -24.00
N SER A 259 48.28 -0.67 -25.16
CA SER A 259 49.20 -1.80 -25.26
C SER A 259 50.62 -1.42 -24.84
N LEU A 260 51.12 -0.26 -25.29
CA LEU A 260 52.45 0.27 -24.98
C LEU A 260 52.62 0.58 -23.48
N THR A 261 51.60 1.16 -22.86
CA THR A 261 51.65 1.57 -21.44
C THR A 261 51.38 0.43 -20.46
N GLY A 262 51.08 -0.77 -20.95
CA GLY A 262 50.68 -1.91 -20.11
C GLY A 262 49.38 -1.67 -19.33
N LYS A 263 48.68 -0.55 -19.57
CA LYS A 263 47.40 -0.19 -18.94
C LYS A 263 46.21 -0.80 -19.67
N ARG A 264 46.42 -1.88 -20.42
CA ARG A 264 45.33 -2.70 -20.91
C ARG A 264 44.59 -3.18 -19.68
N HIS A 265 43.41 -2.61 -19.43
CA HIS A 265 42.50 -3.18 -18.45
C HIS A 265 42.30 -4.63 -18.89
N LYS A 266 42.93 -5.57 -18.18
CA LYS A 266 42.47 -6.95 -18.20
C LYS A 266 41.06 -6.85 -17.63
N SER A 267 40.06 -6.68 -18.49
CA SER A 267 38.73 -7.12 -18.13
C SER A 267 38.92 -8.55 -17.70
N SER A 268 38.60 -8.88 -16.44
CA SER A 268 38.56 -10.28 -16.06
C SER A 268 37.78 -11.04 -17.13
N GLU A 269 38.25 -12.22 -17.53
CA GLU A 269 37.47 -13.10 -18.40
C GLU A 269 36.10 -13.43 -17.74
N GLN A 270 36.02 -13.24 -16.42
CA GLN A 270 34.79 -13.23 -15.64
C GLN A 270 33.90 -12.02 -15.98
N HIS A 271 32.67 -12.32 -16.41
CA HIS A 271 31.61 -11.34 -16.67
C HIS A 271 31.26 -10.52 -15.40
N THR A 272 30.99 -9.22 -15.54
CA THR A 272 30.81 -8.28 -14.41
C THR A 272 29.71 -8.68 -13.42
N GLU A 273 28.69 -9.41 -13.89
CA GLU A 273 27.60 -9.90 -13.04
C GLU A 273 28.01 -11.12 -12.17
N PHE A 274 29.11 -11.81 -12.50
CA PHE A 274 29.66 -12.92 -11.71
C PHE A 274 30.75 -12.49 -10.73
N GLY A 275 31.12 -11.20 -10.71
CA GLY A 275 32.08 -10.66 -9.77
C GLY A 275 31.63 -10.83 -8.31
N GLU A 276 32.57 -11.08 -7.40
CA GLU A 276 32.27 -11.34 -5.97
C GLU A 276 31.44 -10.24 -5.33
N SER A 277 31.74 -8.97 -5.62
CA SER A 277 30.98 -7.83 -5.10
C SER A 277 29.53 -7.80 -5.61
N ARG A 278 29.28 -8.22 -6.85
CA ARG A 278 27.93 -8.31 -7.40
C ARG A 278 27.16 -9.44 -6.71
N ARG A 279 27.76 -10.64 -6.63
CA ARG A 279 27.15 -11.79 -5.96
C ARG A 279 26.79 -11.49 -4.52
N ALA A 280 27.71 -10.91 -3.75
CA ALA A 280 27.45 -10.52 -2.36
C ALA A 280 26.28 -9.52 -2.23
N ARG A 281 26.20 -8.53 -3.14
CA ARG A 281 25.09 -7.56 -3.16
C ARG A 281 23.76 -8.23 -3.51
N ASP A 282 23.75 -9.08 -4.52
CA ASP A 282 22.55 -9.78 -4.99
C ASP A 282 22.04 -10.76 -3.93
N THR A 283 22.93 -11.48 -3.24
CA THR A 283 22.57 -12.32 -2.10
C THR A 283 21.95 -11.48 -0.98
N CYS A 284 22.55 -10.34 -0.61
CA CYS A 284 22.01 -9.46 0.42
C CYS A 284 20.61 -8.93 0.06
N ASP A 285 20.43 -8.50 -1.19
CA ASP A 285 19.15 -7.98 -1.67
C ASP A 285 18.09 -9.09 -1.81
N LEU A 286 18.48 -10.30 -2.22
CA LEU A 286 17.60 -11.47 -2.24
C LEU A 286 17.09 -11.79 -0.84
N THR A 287 17.94 -11.76 0.19
CA THR A 287 17.51 -11.98 1.59
C THR A 287 16.48 -10.95 2.05
N LYS A 288 16.62 -9.67 1.65
CA LYS A 288 15.64 -8.62 1.97
C LYS A 288 14.30 -8.87 1.30
N LEU A 289 14.31 -9.27 0.03
CA LEU A 289 13.09 -9.63 -0.70
C LEU A 289 12.42 -10.86 -0.11
N ILE A 290 13.18 -11.92 0.23
CA ILE A 290 12.65 -13.10 0.92
C ILE A 290 11.98 -12.68 2.24
N ALA A 291 12.63 -11.85 3.05
CA ALA A 291 12.05 -11.36 4.30
C ALA A 291 10.78 -10.50 4.11
N TRP A 292 10.60 -9.88 2.95
CA TRP A 292 9.37 -9.16 2.60
C TRP A 292 8.26 -10.13 2.20
N PHE A 293 8.55 -11.08 1.31
CA PHE A 293 7.59 -12.09 0.83
C PHE A 293 7.23 -13.14 1.89
N ASP A 294 8.08 -13.39 2.88
CA ASP A 294 7.73 -14.22 4.04
C ASP A 294 6.68 -13.56 4.95
N LYS A 295 6.52 -12.23 4.86
CA LYS A 295 5.45 -11.49 5.56
C LYS A 295 4.21 -11.31 4.70
N LYS A 296 4.31 -11.50 3.38
CA LYS A 296 3.35 -11.14 2.35
C LYS A 296 3.44 -12.16 1.22
N ASP A 297 2.91 -13.35 1.45
CA ASP A 297 3.12 -14.48 0.56
C ASP A 297 2.15 -14.44 -0.64
N PRO A 298 2.64 -14.31 -1.89
CA PRO A 298 1.81 -14.32 -3.09
C PRO A 298 1.21 -15.70 -3.38
N PHE A 299 1.76 -16.77 -2.80
CA PHE A 299 1.33 -18.15 -3.01
C PHE A 299 0.55 -18.71 -1.82
N ASP A 300 0.05 -17.83 -0.95
CA ASP A 300 -0.85 -18.20 0.12
C ASP A 300 -2.16 -18.76 -0.46
N LEU A 301 -2.40 -20.05 -0.22
CA LEU A 301 -3.60 -20.76 -0.67
C LEU A 301 -4.87 -20.27 0.02
N GLU A 302 -4.77 -19.51 1.12
CA GLU A 302 -5.91 -18.87 1.78
C GLU A 302 -6.38 -17.61 1.02
N LEU A 303 -5.56 -17.04 0.13
CA LEU A 303 -5.90 -15.87 -0.67
C LEU A 303 -6.64 -16.27 -1.95
N THR A 304 -7.93 -16.53 -1.88
CA THR A 304 -8.74 -16.86 -3.07
C THR A 304 -8.91 -15.66 -4.01
N GLU A 305 -9.03 -14.45 -3.44
CA GLU A 305 -9.24 -13.21 -4.18
C GLU A 305 -7.94 -12.57 -4.71
N LEU A 306 -8.09 -11.63 -5.65
CA LEU A 306 -6.97 -10.85 -6.16
C LEU A 306 -6.66 -9.70 -5.18
N MET A 307 -5.50 -9.73 -4.54
CA MET A 307 -5.13 -8.83 -3.45
C MET A 307 -3.85 -8.05 -3.76
N SER A 308 -3.81 -6.79 -3.32
CA SER A 308 -2.56 -6.04 -3.19
C SER A 308 -1.75 -6.52 -1.99
N LEU A 309 -0.53 -7.02 -2.22
CA LEU A 309 0.33 -7.45 -1.11
C LEU A 309 0.78 -6.28 -0.23
N SER A 310 0.81 -5.05 -0.73
CA SER A 310 1.24 -3.89 0.06
C SER A 310 0.12 -3.27 0.89
N THR A 311 -1.08 -3.12 0.32
CA THR A 311 -2.20 -2.44 0.99
C THR A 311 -3.25 -3.41 1.56
N GLY A 312 -3.20 -4.68 1.17
CA GLY A 312 -4.19 -5.69 1.55
C GLY A 312 -5.57 -5.51 0.89
N LEU A 313 -5.72 -4.54 -0.03
CA LEU A 313 -6.98 -4.32 -0.76
C LEU A 313 -7.25 -5.50 -1.70
N THR A 314 -8.44 -6.08 -1.58
CA THR A 314 -8.93 -7.16 -2.44
C THR A 314 -9.86 -6.61 -3.51
N ALA A 315 -9.75 -7.13 -4.73
CA ALA A 315 -10.65 -6.80 -5.82
C ALA A 315 -11.89 -7.68 -5.77
N THR A 316 -13.04 -7.05 -5.57
CA THR A 316 -14.35 -7.72 -5.64
C THR A 316 -14.76 -7.95 -7.11
N GLN A 317 -15.81 -8.75 -7.33
CA GLN A 317 -16.38 -8.95 -8.66
C GLN A 317 -16.89 -7.64 -9.30
N GLN A 318 -17.31 -6.65 -8.49
CA GLN A 318 -17.86 -5.39 -8.99
C GLN A 318 -16.76 -4.44 -9.52
N ASP A 319 -15.53 -4.58 -9.03
CA ASP A 319 -14.41 -3.71 -9.39
C ASP A 319 -13.89 -3.96 -10.82
N ASN A 320 -14.23 -5.10 -11.42
CA ASN A 320 -13.80 -5.52 -12.76
C ASN A 320 -12.27 -5.51 -12.94
N ILE A 321 -11.50 -5.82 -11.89
CA ILE A 321 -10.04 -5.96 -11.96
C ILE A 321 -9.70 -7.32 -12.56
N ASN A 322 -8.87 -7.35 -13.61
CA ASN A 322 -8.59 -8.55 -14.40
C ASN A 322 -7.13 -8.65 -14.88
N CYS A 323 -6.19 -8.02 -14.17
CA CYS A 323 -4.78 -8.06 -14.58
C CYS A 323 -4.12 -9.44 -14.46
N ASP A 324 -4.72 -10.36 -13.70
CA ASP A 324 -4.40 -11.79 -13.61
C ASP A 324 -4.81 -12.59 -14.86
N GLU A 325 -5.54 -11.97 -15.79
CA GLU A 325 -5.99 -12.54 -17.06
C GLU A 325 -5.36 -11.81 -18.26
N ALA A 326 -4.19 -11.18 -18.08
CA ALA A 326 -3.59 -10.36 -19.12
C ALA A 326 -3.32 -11.15 -20.41
N GLU A 327 -2.97 -12.43 -20.31
CA GLU A 327 -2.70 -13.27 -21.48
C GLU A 327 -3.94 -13.47 -22.36
N SER A 328 -5.08 -13.85 -21.76
CA SER A 328 -6.34 -14.05 -22.49
C SER A 328 -6.89 -12.74 -23.05
N VAL A 329 -6.82 -11.65 -22.28
CA VAL A 329 -7.21 -10.31 -22.74
C VAL A 329 -6.35 -9.86 -23.93
N GLY A 330 -5.04 -10.08 -23.84
CA GLY A 330 -4.08 -9.81 -24.90
C GLY A 330 -4.43 -10.57 -26.18
N TYR A 331 -4.65 -11.88 -26.07
CA TYR A 331 -5.04 -12.75 -27.18
C TYR A 331 -6.32 -12.28 -27.88
N GLN A 332 -7.35 -11.91 -27.12
CA GLN A 332 -8.61 -11.38 -27.66
C GLN A 332 -8.43 -10.03 -28.38
N ILE A 333 -7.44 -9.22 -27.99
CA ILE A 333 -7.07 -8.01 -28.73
C ILE A 333 -6.31 -8.40 -30.01
N GLN A 334 -5.39 -9.36 -29.95
CA GLN A 334 -4.62 -9.83 -31.11
C GLN A 334 -5.53 -10.35 -32.23
N ILE A 335 -6.56 -11.16 -31.91
CA ILE A 335 -7.55 -11.63 -32.89
C ILE A 335 -8.23 -10.46 -33.60
N ARG A 336 -8.59 -9.41 -32.86
CA ARG A 336 -9.23 -8.21 -33.45
C ARG A 336 -8.30 -7.41 -34.35
N LEU A 337 -6.99 -7.63 -34.26
CA LEU A 337 -5.98 -7.00 -35.12
C LEU A 337 -5.68 -7.85 -36.36
N ASP A 338 -6.18 -9.08 -36.44
CA ASP A 338 -6.04 -9.91 -37.62
C ASP A 338 -6.77 -9.28 -38.81
N ASN A 339 -6.19 -9.42 -40.00
CA ASN A 339 -6.71 -8.87 -41.26
C ASN A 339 -6.92 -7.34 -41.27
N CYS A 340 -6.37 -6.61 -40.29
CA CYS A 340 -6.39 -5.15 -40.24
C CYS A 340 -5.08 -4.57 -40.80
N THR A 341 -5.15 -3.40 -41.43
CA THR A 341 -3.94 -2.64 -41.79
C THR A 341 -3.39 -1.92 -40.56
N TYR A 342 -2.11 -1.53 -40.59
CA TYR A 342 -1.49 -0.79 -39.48
C TYR A 342 -2.28 0.49 -39.11
N GLU A 343 -2.82 1.16 -40.12
CA GLU A 343 -3.59 2.40 -40.02
C GLU A 343 -5.01 2.16 -39.48
N SER A 344 -5.69 1.11 -39.94
CA SER A 344 -7.07 0.81 -39.53
C SER A 344 -7.17 0.09 -38.18
N ALA A 345 -6.12 -0.64 -37.79
CA ALA A 345 -6.02 -1.29 -36.50
C ALA A 345 -6.20 -0.26 -35.35
N SER A 346 -7.16 -0.46 -34.46
CA SER A 346 -7.39 0.47 -33.34
C SER A 346 -7.68 -0.28 -32.06
N MET A 347 -6.98 0.09 -30.98
CA MET A 347 -7.15 -0.52 -29.66
C MET A 347 -7.94 0.43 -28.76
N LYS A 348 -9.11 -0.02 -28.30
CA LYS A 348 -9.92 0.73 -27.34
C LYS A 348 -9.24 0.76 -25.98
N ARG A 349 -9.16 1.94 -25.35
CA ARG A 349 -8.61 2.09 -23.98
C ARG A 349 -9.36 1.28 -22.92
N THR A 350 -10.63 0.94 -23.18
CA THR A 350 -11.46 0.11 -22.29
C THR A 350 -11.19 -1.38 -22.43
N SER A 351 -10.49 -1.82 -23.48
CA SER A 351 -10.17 -3.23 -23.70
C SER A 351 -8.89 -3.68 -22.99
N LYS A 352 -8.10 -2.76 -22.43
CA LYS A 352 -6.88 -3.10 -21.68
C LYS A 352 -7.25 -3.68 -20.30
N VAL A 353 -6.31 -4.41 -19.70
CA VAL A 353 -6.50 -4.90 -18.33
C VAL A 353 -6.64 -3.76 -17.31
N LYS A 354 -7.51 -3.97 -16.32
CA LYS A 354 -7.57 -3.17 -15.10
C LYS A 354 -6.70 -3.82 -14.02
N THR A 355 -6.02 -3.00 -13.24
CA THR A 355 -5.01 -3.40 -12.26
C THR A 355 -5.47 -3.10 -10.83
N LEU A 356 -4.83 -3.70 -9.83
CA LEU A 356 -5.13 -3.41 -8.42
C LEU A 356 -4.94 -1.94 -8.02
N GLU A 357 -4.15 -1.17 -8.78
CA GLU A 357 -4.09 0.28 -8.59
C GLU A 357 -5.46 0.95 -8.81
N ASP A 358 -6.35 0.35 -9.61
CA ASP A 358 -7.71 0.87 -9.90
C ASP A 358 -8.65 0.74 -8.69
N LEU A 359 -8.25 0.01 -7.63
CA LEU A 359 -8.94 0.02 -6.34
C LEU A 359 -8.63 1.25 -5.48
N LYS A 360 -7.54 1.99 -5.78
CA LYS A 360 -7.21 3.20 -5.01
C LYS A 360 -8.29 4.28 -5.27
N PRO A 361 -8.71 5.02 -4.24
CA PRO A 361 -9.67 6.11 -4.41
C PRO A 361 -9.17 7.05 -5.51
N SER A 362 -9.94 7.16 -6.57
CA SER A 362 -9.62 8.01 -7.71
C SER A 362 -10.65 9.12 -7.79
N VAL A 363 -10.20 10.31 -8.21
CA VAL A 363 -11.11 11.42 -8.40
C VAL A 363 -11.88 11.18 -9.70
N LYS A 364 -13.21 11.07 -9.61
CA LYS A 364 -14.09 10.95 -10.77
C LYS A 364 -14.27 12.35 -11.39
N ILE A 365 -13.80 12.51 -12.62
CA ILE A 365 -13.95 13.73 -13.42
C ILE A 365 -14.76 13.39 -14.66
N GLY A 366 -15.98 13.94 -14.78
CA GLY A 366 -16.84 13.73 -15.96
C GLY A 366 -17.05 12.26 -16.34
N GLY A 367 -17.20 11.37 -15.35
CA GLY A 367 -17.36 9.93 -15.55
C GLY A 367 -16.07 9.14 -15.86
N LYS A 368 -14.90 9.78 -15.82
CA LYS A 368 -13.58 9.13 -15.97
C LYS A 368 -12.80 9.20 -14.67
N GLU A 369 -12.23 8.08 -14.26
CA GLU A 369 -11.35 7.99 -13.09
C GLU A 369 -9.95 8.52 -13.43
N LEU A 370 -9.50 9.52 -12.67
CA LEU A 370 -8.16 10.10 -12.79
C LEU A 370 -7.35 9.79 -11.54
N LYS A 371 -6.24 9.07 -11.74
CA LYS A 371 -5.22 8.79 -10.73
C LYS A 371 -4.08 9.77 -10.88
N VAL A 372 -3.95 10.67 -9.93
CA VAL A 372 -2.86 11.65 -9.85
C VAL A 372 -2.36 11.61 -8.40
N GLU A 373 -1.04 11.60 -8.22
CA GLU A 373 -0.41 11.74 -6.89
C GLU A 373 -1.00 12.95 -6.16
N GLU A 374 -1.36 12.81 -4.88
CA GLU A 374 -2.14 13.82 -4.14
C GLU A 374 -1.49 15.21 -4.19
N VAL A 375 -0.16 15.29 -4.02
CA VAL A 375 0.59 16.56 -4.08
C VAL A 375 0.54 17.17 -5.48
N VAL A 376 0.63 16.33 -6.53
CA VAL A 376 0.57 16.79 -7.92
C VAL A 376 -0.83 17.24 -8.28
N LEU A 377 -1.87 16.55 -7.79
CA LEU A 377 -3.25 16.95 -7.96
C LEU A 377 -3.50 18.29 -7.27
N PHE A 378 -3.06 18.42 -6.02
CA PHE A 378 -3.17 19.64 -5.23
C PHE A 378 -2.52 20.81 -5.94
N LEU A 379 -1.24 20.68 -6.33
CA LEU A 379 -0.50 21.72 -7.06
C LEU A 379 -1.16 22.11 -8.39
N ARG A 380 -1.70 21.13 -9.14
CA ARG A 380 -2.42 21.40 -10.39
C ARG A 380 -3.71 22.17 -10.12
N CYS A 381 -4.48 21.75 -9.11
CA CYS A 381 -5.70 22.43 -8.71
C CYS A 381 -5.42 23.87 -8.28
N THR A 382 -4.40 24.10 -7.45
CA THR A 382 -3.99 25.45 -7.03
C THR A 382 -3.47 26.30 -8.18
N ALA A 383 -2.69 25.73 -9.10
CA ALA A 383 -2.20 26.45 -10.28
C ALA A 383 -3.35 26.83 -11.24
N LEU A 384 -4.35 25.96 -11.39
CA LEU A 384 -5.55 26.25 -12.18
C LEU A 384 -6.43 27.31 -11.52
N ALA A 385 -6.59 27.23 -10.21
CA ALA A 385 -7.28 28.23 -9.39
C ALA A 385 -6.69 29.64 -9.57
N LYS A 386 -5.36 29.78 -9.37
CA LYS A 386 -4.65 31.05 -9.52
C LYS A 386 -4.72 31.60 -10.96
N ARG A 387 -4.84 30.74 -11.98
CA ARG A 387 -4.96 31.14 -13.39
C ARG A 387 -6.35 31.61 -13.81
N GLN A 388 -7.40 31.30 -13.04
CA GLN A 388 -8.77 31.71 -13.34
C GLN A 388 -9.11 33.13 -12.84
N GLY A 389 -8.13 33.88 -12.32
CA GLY A 389 -8.33 35.26 -11.84
C GLY A 389 -9.23 35.37 -10.61
N LYS A 390 -9.57 34.25 -9.97
CA LYS A 390 -10.40 34.20 -8.77
C LYS A 390 -9.55 34.20 -7.51
N ASP A 391 -10.14 34.69 -6.42
CA ASP A 391 -9.57 34.61 -5.08
C ASP A 391 -9.11 33.16 -4.77
N PRO A 392 -7.79 32.91 -4.66
CA PRO A 392 -7.26 31.56 -4.47
C PRO A 392 -7.71 30.95 -3.14
N GLU A 393 -8.10 31.75 -2.15
CA GLU A 393 -8.54 31.30 -0.84
C GLU A 393 -9.75 30.35 -0.94
N LYS A 394 -10.73 30.65 -1.81
CA LYS A 394 -11.95 29.85 -1.99
C LYS A 394 -11.67 28.39 -2.41
N TYR A 395 -10.54 28.12 -3.06
CA TYR A 395 -10.19 26.76 -3.47
C TYR A 395 -9.69 25.91 -2.31
N PHE A 396 -9.23 26.53 -1.22
CA PHE A 396 -8.82 25.84 0.01
C PHE A 396 -10.00 25.39 0.88
N GLU A 397 -11.25 25.69 0.48
CA GLU A 397 -12.45 25.06 1.03
C GLU A 397 -12.52 23.56 0.69
N TYR A 398 -11.87 23.18 -0.42
CA TYR A 398 -11.78 21.80 -0.89
C TYR A 398 -10.46 21.18 -0.44
N GLU A 399 -10.44 19.85 -0.31
CA GLU A 399 -9.21 19.15 0.09
C GLU A 399 -8.11 19.26 -0.97
N MET A 400 -8.50 19.37 -2.25
CA MET A 400 -7.62 19.31 -3.43
C MET A 400 -6.78 18.02 -3.49
N SER A 401 -7.23 16.99 -2.78
CA SER A 401 -6.69 15.63 -2.69
C SER A 401 -7.85 14.62 -2.61
N ALA A 402 -7.54 13.32 -2.71
CA ALA A 402 -8.56 12.26 -2.63
C ALA A 402 -9.13 12.09 -1.20
N VAL A 403 -8.32 12.39 -0.18
CA VAL A 403 -8.68 12.29 1.23
C VAL A 403 -8.14 13.47 2.04
N PRO A 404 -8.76 13.86 3.17
CA PRO A 404 -8.23 14.88 4.09
C PRO A 404 -6.96 14.39 4.81
N SER A 405 -5.79 14.58 4.19
CA SER A 405 -4.54 13.94 4.63
C SER A 405 -4.06 14.37 6.03
N SER A 406 -4.62 15.43 6.63
CA SER A 406 -4.33 15.86 8.02
C SER A 406 -4.99 14.99 9.08
N LEU A 407 -6.10 14.31 8.74
CA LEU A 407 -6.85 13.42 9.64
C LEU A 407 -6.83 11.96 9.15
N PHE A 408 -6.53 11.72 7.88
CA PHE A 408 -6.52 10.39 7.26
C PHE A 408 -5.15 10.05 6.65
N ASP A 409 -4.83 8.76 6.63
CA ASP A 409 -3.70 8.18 5.93
C ASP A 409 -4.23 7.13 4.93
N GLY A 410 -4.34 7.55 3.66
CA GLY A 410 -5.12 6.81 2.67
C GLY A 410 -6.59 6.69 3.11
N PRO A 411 -7.21 5.50 3.05
CA PRO A 411 -8.60 5.32 3.45
C PRO A 411 -8.80 5.26 4.98
N PHE A 412 -7.73 5.22 5.79
CA PHE A 412 -7.84 5.01 7.24
C PHE A 412 -7.66 6.30 8.04
N MET A 413 -8.41 6.46 9.13
CA MET A 413 -8.14 7.49 10.14
C MET A 413 -6.72 7.36 10.67
N ARG A 414 -6.03 8.50 10.87
CA ARG A 414 -4.69 8.52 11.46
C ARG A 414 -4.74 8.01 12.90
N HIS A 415 -3.76 7.19 13.26
CA HIS A 415 -3.66 6.55 14.56
C HIS A 415 -2.60 7.25 15.42
N ALA A 416 -2.89 7.47 16.70
CA ALA A 416 -1.95 7.98 17.73
C ALA A 416 -1.49 6.83 18.64
N ASP A 417 -0.45 7.04 19.45
CA ASP A 417 -0.24 6.13 20.58
C ASP A 417 -1.38 6.34 21.59
N LYS A 418 -2.25 5.32 21.74
CA LYS A 418 -3.43 5.38 22.60
C LYS A 418 -3.03 5.55 24.07
N ALA A 419 -1.88 4.99 24.46
CA ALA A 419 -1.44 4.89 25.84
C ALA A 419 -0.78 6.14 26.40
N ASP A 420 -0.43 7.14 25.58
CA ASP A 420 0.30 8.34 26.01
C ASP A 420 -0.40 9.07 27.17
N LEU A 421 -1.71 9.31 27.06
CA LEU A 421 -2.47 10.01 28.11
C LEU A 421 -2.57 9.17 29.40
N ALA A 422 -2.76 7.85 29.29
CA ALA A 422 -2.76 6.97 30.46
C ALA A 422 -1.39 6.96 31.14
N ASN A 423 -0.31 6.94 30.35
CA ASN A 423 1.05 6.96 30.89
C ASN A 423 1.34 8.31 31.58
N GLU A 424 0.96 9.44 30.99
CA GLU A 424 1.10 10.78 31.59
C GLU A 424 0.37 10.87 32.93
N ILE A 425 -0.87 10.38 33.01
CA ILE A 425 -1.67 10.42 34.25
C ILE A 425 -1.06 9.52 35.34
N LEU A 426 -0.50 8.37 34.96
CA LEU A 426 0.02 7.39 35.91
C LEU A 426 1.50 7.61 36.27
N GLU A 427 2.22 8.49 35.58
CA GLU A 427 3.67 8.70 35.75
C GLU A 427 4.03 9.11 37.18
N GLU A 428 3.21 9.95 37.81
CA GLU A 428 3.41 10.45 39.18
C GLU A 428 2.73 9.58 40.25
N VAL A 429 1.96 8.57 39.87
CA VAL A 429 1.17 7.73 40.78
C VAL A 429 1.94 6.45 41.11
N LYS A 430 2.26 6.25 42.39
CA LYS A 430 2.92 5.01 42.83
C LYS A 430 1.92 3.84 42.74
N PRO A 431 2.32 2.70 42.15
CA PRO A 431 1.49 1.50 42.17
C PRO A 431 1.20 1.06 43.61
N THR A 432 -0.05 0.68 43.87
CA THR A 432 -0.48 0.09 45.14
C THR A 432 0.20 -1.27 45.34
N PRO A 433 0.92 -1.50 46.45
CA PRO A 433 1.53 -2.79 46.74
C PRO A 433 0.48 -3.90 46.86
N LYS A 434 0.82 -5.13 46.46
CA LYS A 434 -0.09 -6.29 46.57
C LYS A 434 -0.55 -6.58 48.01
N ALA A 435 0.26 -6.23 49.02
CA ALA A 435 -0.10 -6.40 50.41
C ALA A 435 -1.22 -5.44 50.86
N ASP A 436 -1.36 -4.30 50.17
CA ASP A 436 -2.28 -3.21 50.52
C ASP A 436 -3.56 -3.23 49.67
N THR A 437 -3.65 -4.14 48.68
CA THR A 437 -4.89 -4.34 47.92
C THR A 437 -5.87 -5.21 48.72
N PRO A 438 -7.03 -4.68 49.14
CA PRO A 438 -8.03 -5.45 49.87
C PRO A 438 -8.64 -6.55 49.00
N GLN A 439 -9.36 -7.50 49.62
CA GLN A 439 -10.15 -8.45 48.84
C GLN A 439 -11.29 -7.70 48.13
N THR A 440 -11.24 -7.69 46.81
CA THR A 440 -12.18 -6.93 45.96
C THR A 440 -12.92 -7.85 45.00
N MET A 441 -14.08 -7.40 44.51
CA MET A 441 -14.69 -8.03 43.35
C MET A 441 -13.79 -7.83 42.11
N MET A 442 -13.52 -8.89 41.37
CA MET A 442 -12.66 -8.85 40.17
C MET A 442 -13.51 -8.68 38.90
N ILE A 443 -13.25 -7.62 38.13
CA ILE A 443 -13.81 -7.40 36.79
C ILE A 443 -12.69 -7.51 35.76
N ILE A 444 -12.86 -8.36 34.77
CA ILE A 444 -11.81 -8.73 33.81
C ILE A 444 -12.26 -8.38 32.39
N ASP A 445 -11.42 -7.62 31.70
CA ASP A 445 -11.49 -7.42 30.26
C ASP A 445 -11.22 -8.76 29.53
N GLY A 446 -12.21 -9.22 28.78
CA GLY A 446 -12.15 -10.44 28.00
C GLY A 446 -11.11 -10.39 26.87
N GLY A 447 -10.92 -9.23 26.24
CA GLY A 447 -9.87 -9.01 25.26
C GLY A 447 -8.47 -9.14 25.86
N TRP A 448 -8.28 -8.64 27.09
CA TRP A 448 -7.07 -8.89 27.88
C TRP A 448 -6.91 -10.38 28.22
N LEU A 449 -7.99 -11.04 28.64
CA LEU A 449 -7.98 -12.45 29.04
C LEU A 449 -7.56 -13.37 27.88
N LEU A 450 -8.09 -13.18 26.66
CA LEU A 450 -7.78 -13.97 25.46
C LEU A 450 -6.28 -14.05 25.13
N ASN A 451 -5.47 -13.13 25.64
CA ASN A 451 -4.04 -13.08 25.42
C ASN A 451 -3.21 -13.77 26.51
N LYS A 452 -3.83 -14.35 27.54
CA LYS A 452 -3.13 -14.91 28.73
C LYS A 452 -2.77 -16.37 28.63
N VAL A 453 -3.60 -17.18 28.00
CA VAL A 453 -3.28 -18.60 27.79
C VAL A 453 -2.61 -18.73 26.44
N ARG A 454 -1.34 -19.13 26.43
CA ARG A 454 -0.59 -19.41 25.20
C ARG A 454 -0.86 -20.83 24.72
N TRP A 455 -1.25 -20.97 23.46
CA TRP A 455 -1.54 -22.27 22.88
C TRP A 455 -0.23 -22.99 22.54
N LYS A 456 -0.11 -24.26 22.95
CA LYS A 456 0.98 -25.13 22.53
C LYS A 456 0.54 -25.93 21.29
N LYS A 457 1.50 -26.39 20.50
CA LYS A 457 1.21 -27.24 19.33
C LYS A 457 0.51 -28.54 19.72
N SER A 458 -0.43 -28.98 18.88
CA SER A 458 -1.18 -30.25 19.04
C SER A 458 -1.96 -30.37 20.34
N VAL A 459 -2.41 -29.24 20.90
CA VAL A 459 -3.33 -29.22 22.05
C VAL A 459 -4.76 -29.10 21.54
N ARG A 460 -5.74 -29.70 22.23
CA ARG A 460 -7.15 -29.62 21.86
C ARG A 460 -7.83 -28.39 22.48
N TYR A 461 -8.92 -27.92 21.86
CA TYR A 461 -9.68 -26.78 22.39
C TYR A 461 -10.16 -27.02 23.84
N ARG A 462 -10.59 -28.24 24.18
CA ARG A 462 -10.97 -28.61 25.56
C ARG A 462 -9.87 -28.31 26.59
N ASP A 463 -8.61 -28.57 26.25
CA ASP A 463 -7.48 -28.41 27.17
C ASP A 463 -7.10 -26.93 27.28
N VAL A 464 -7.25 -26.17 26.19
CA VAL A 464 -7.08 -24.72 26.19
C VAL A 464 -8.15 -24.06 27.05
N PHE A 465 -9.43 -24.42 26.90
CA PHE A 465 -10.49 -23.87 27.73
C PHE A 465 -10.34 -24.26 29.21
N ALA A 466 -9.89 -25.49 29.51
CA ALA A 466 -9.55 -25.90 30.87
C ALA A 466 -8.42 -25.04 31.46
N GLN A 467 -7.41 -24.68 30.67
CA GLN A 467 -6.35 -23.76 31.09
C GLN A 467 -6.88 -22.35 31.39
N TYR A 468 -7.81 -21.83 30.59
CA TYR A 468 -8.46 -20.55 30.88
C TYR A 468 -9.25 -20.59 32.20
N ARG A 469 -10.07 -21.62 32.41
CA ARG A 469 -10.83 -21.82 33.65
C ARG A 469 -9.92 -21.88 34.87
N LYS A 470 -8.87 -22.70 34.79
CA LYS A 470 -7.87 -22.83 35.86
C LYS A 470 -7.21 -21.49 36.15
N PHE A 471 -6.76 -20.78 35.11
CA PHE A 471 -6.11 -19.47 35.24
C PHE A 471 -7.02 -18.44 35.94
N VAL A 472 -8.28 -18.33 35.54
CA VAL A 472 -9.22 -17.38 36.16
C VAL A 472 -9.48 -17.76 37.61
N ARG A 473 -9.77 -19.03 37.89
CA ARG A 473 -10.07 -19.52 39.24
C ARG A 473 -8.93 -19.30 40.21
N GLU A 474 -7.71 -19.70 39.83
CA GLU A 474 -6.53 -19.62 40.70
C GLU A 474 -6.08 -18.18 40.94
N LYS A 475 -6.19 -17.31 39.93
CA LYS A 475 -5.68 -15.94 40.02
C LYS A 475 -6.69 -14.94 40.58
N PHE A 476 -7.98 -15.18 40.35
CA PHE A 476 -9.03 -14.20 40.62
C PHE A 476 -10.21 -14.73 41.45
N GLY A 477 -10.27 -16.04 41.73
CA GLY A 477 -11.44 -16.65 42.36
C GLY A 477 -12.68 -16.55 41.45
N ILE A 478 -13.84 -16.21 42.02
CA ILE A 478 -15.03 -15.88 41.23
C ILE A 478 -14.89 -14.42 40.74
N ALA A 479 -15.20 -14.20 39.46
CA ALA A 479 -14.94 -12.95 38.76
C ALA A 479 -16.06 -12.62 37.77
N VAL A 480 -16.13 -11.35 37.40
CA VAL A 480 -17.00 -10.83 36.35
C VAL A 480 -16.16 -10.63 35.10
N ILE A 481 -16.55 -11.23 33.98
CA ILE A 481 -15.77 -11.23 32.74
C ILE A 481 -16.62 -10.62 31.63
N VAL A 482 -16.08 -9.65 30.91
CA VAL A 482 -16.81 -8.97 29.84
C VAL A 482 -16.03 -9.12 28.55
N PHE A 483 -16.62 -9.79 27.56
CA PHE A 483 -16.03 -9.97 26.23
C PHE A 483 -16.64 -8.98 25.22
N ASP A 484 -15.81 -8.53 24.28
CA ASP A 484 -16.27 -7.82 23.09
C ASP A 484 -17.24 -8.68 22.27
N GLY A 485 -18.19 -8.00 21.65
CA GLY A 485 -18.94 -8.45 20.49
C GLY A 485 -18.38 -7.89 19.19
N TYR A 486 -18.90 -8.42 18.08
CA TYR A 486 -18.45 -8.08 16.73
C TYR A 486 -19.62 -7.77 15.79
N ASP A 487 -20.73 -7.27 16.35
CA ASP A 487 -21.79 -6.68 15.55
C ASP A 487 -21.32 -5.35 14.93
N ALA A 488 -21.99 -4.93 13.85
CA ALA A 488 -21.63 -3.74 13.10
C ALA A 488 -21.59 -2.49 13.99
N SER A 489 -20.43 -1.84 14.10
CA SER A 489 -20.19 -0.73 15.00
C SER A 489 -19.19 0.28 14.42
N THR A 490 -19.02 1.43 15.06
CA THR A 490 -18.01 2.42 14.66
C THR A 490 -16.57 1.90 14.82
N LYS A 491 -16.34 0.83 15.59
CA LYS A 491 -15.03 0.16 15.70
C LYS A 491 -14.72 -0.75 14.49
N ASP A 492 -15.67 -1.00 13.58
CA ASP A 492 -15.45 -1.80 12.35
C ASP A 492 -14.28 -1.27 11.53
N HIS A 493 -14.16 0.06 11.46
CA HIS A 493 -13.06 0.73 10.75
C HIS A 493 -11.68 0.35 11.31
N GLU A 494 -11.56 0.30 12.63
CA GLU A 494 -10.33 -0.11 13.31
C GLU A 494 -10.07 -1.62 13.20
N HIS A 495 -11.13 -2.44 13.24
CA HIS A 495 -11.04 -3.88 12.97
C HIS A 495 -10.52 -4.18 11.55
N LYS A 496 -11.06 -3.50 10.53
CA LYS A 496 -10.59 -3.59 9.14
C LYS A 496 -9.12 -3.19 9.02
N ARG A 497 -8.72 -2.08 9.65
CA ARG A 497 -7.31 -1.64 9.67
C ARG A 497 -6.38 -2.69 10.30
N ARG A 498 -6.76 -3.28 11.43
CA ARG A 498 -5.98 -4.33 12.11
C ARG A 498 -5.88 -5.60 11.26
N LEU A 499 -6.98 -6.02 10.63
CA LEU A 499 -7.03 -7.17 9.72
C LEU A 499 -6.09 -6.98 8.52
N LEU A 500 -6.08 -5.78 7.93
CA LEU A 500 -5.23 -5.45 6.79
C LEU A 500 -3.74 -5.37 7.15
N ASN A 501 -3.41 -4.96 8.37
CA ASN A 501 -2.04 -4.89 8.87
C ASN A 501 -1.54 -6.19 9.52
N ALA A 502 -2.40 -7.20 9.69
CA ALA A 502 -2.02 -8.46 10.29
C ALA A 502 -1.00 -9.22 9.42
N LYS A 503 0.06 -9.73 10.06
CA LYS A 503 1.16 -10.44 9.37
C LYS A 503 0.78 -11.84 8.87
N LYS A 504 -0.26 -12.43 9.47
CA LYS A 504 -0.73 -13.79 9.24
C LYS A 504 -2.23 -13.83 9.47
N ARG A 505 -2.93 -14.67 8.73
CA ARG A 505 -4.37 -14.85 8.82
C ARG A 505 -4.68 -16.33 9.01
N ALA A 506 -5.90 -16.60 9.45
CA ALA A 506 -6.43 -17.94 9.60
C ALA A 506 -7.79 -17.99 8.90
N ASN A 507 -8.06 -19.09 8.21
CA ASN A 507 -9.38 -19.39 7.64
C ASN A 507 -10.46 -19.47 8.72
N ASN A 508 -11.73 -19.43 8.29
CA ASN A 508 -12.85 -19.71 9.19
C ASN A 508 -12.74 -21.16 9.69
N ILE A 509 -12.68 -21.33 11.00
CA ILE A 509 -12.50 -22.61 11.67
C ILE A 509 -13.73 -22.88 12.53
N THR A 510 -14.36 -24.03 12.30
CA THR A 510 -15.38 -24.56 13.21
C THR A 510 -14.68 -25.08 14.46
N ILE A 511 -15.05 -24.54 15.63
CA ILE A 511 -14.51 -24.96 16.91
C ILE A 511 -15.31 -26.14 17.42
N GLU A 512 -14.67 -27.29 17.51
CA GLU A 512 -15.17 -28.45 18.24
C GLU A 512 -14.18 -28.77 19.35
N VAL A 513 -14.68 -29.12 20.53
CA VAL A 513 -13.86 -29.24 21.76
C VAL A 513 -12.73 -30.27 21.65
N ASP A 514 -12.90 -31.30 20.83
CA ASP A 514 -11.91 -32.36 20.63
C ASP A 514 -10.95 -32.11 19.45
N ASN A 515 -11.18 -31.05 18.65
CA ASN A 515 -10.29 -30.66 17.57
C ASN A 515 -9.02 -29.97 18.11
N GLU A 516 -7.93 -30.11 17.37
CA GLU A 516 -6.68 -29.42 17.66
C GLU A 516 -6.81 -27.91 17.45
N VAL A 517 -6.16 -27.14 18.32
CA VAL A 517 -6.13 -25.68 18.20
C VAL A 517 -5.24 -25.24 17.05
N HIS A 518 -5.58 -24.12 16.44
CA HIS A 518 -4.80 -23.54 15.36
C HIS A 518 -3.35 -23.27 15.80
N GLU A 519 -2.37 -23.59 14.96
CA GLU A 519 -0.94 -23.48 15.31
C GLU A 519 -0.51 -22.04 15.64
N ASP A 520 -1.14 -21.05 15.01
CA ASP A 520 -0.88 -19.63 15.24
C ASP A 520 -2.08 -18.95 15.89
N GLN A 521 -2.01 -18.79 17.21
CA GLN A 521 -3.03 -18.13 18.03
C GLN A 521 -3.30 -16.67 17.58
N SER A 522 -2.27 -15.94 17.13
CA SER A 522 -2.43 -14.54 16.72
C SER A 522 -3.18 -14.44 15.40
N ALA A 523 -2.87 -15.34 14.45
CA ALA A 523 -3.58 -15.42 13.19
C ALA A 523 -5.05 -15.81 13.40
N PHE A 524 -5.30 -16.77 14.31
CA PHE A 524 -6.65 -17.21 14.69
C PHE A 524 -7.53 -16.05 15.20
N PHE A 525 -7.05 -15.28 16.17
CA PHE A 525 -7.81 -14.17 16.75
C PHE A 525 -7.88 -12.91 15.86
N THR A 526 -7.18 -12.89 14.74
CA THR A 526 -7.35 -11.82 13.74
C THR A 526 -8.66 -12.03 12.95
N ASN A 527 -9.11 -13.28 12.81
CA ASN A 527 -10.37 -13.60 12.15
C ASN A 527 -11.55 -13.42 13.11
N VAL A 528 -12.48 -12.52 12.75
CA VAL A 528 -13.65 -12.17 13.56
C VAL A 528 -14.57 -13.38 13.78
N HIS A 529 -14.76 -14.23 12.78
CA HIS A 529 -15.58 -15.43 12.88
C HIS A 529 -15.03 -16.38 13.94
N ASN A 530 -13.73 -16.68 13.84
CA ASN A 530 -13.02 -17.55 14.78
C ASN A 530 -13.03 -16.99 16.19
N LYS A 531 -12.75 -15.68 16.32
CA LYS A 531 -12.73 -15.00 17.62
C LYS A 531 -14.11 -15.03 18.28
N THR A 532 -15.18 -14.78 17.53
CA THR A 532 -16.56 -14.82 18.02
C THR A 532 -16.95 -16.24 18.47
N ALA A 533 -16.65 -17.25 17.66
CA ALA A 533 -16.91 -18.65 17.99
C ALA A 533 -16.16 -19.05 19.28
N PHE A 534 -14.88 -18.68 19.39
CA PHE A 534 -14.07 -19.02 20.57
C PHE A 534 -14.57 -18.35 21.84
N ILE A 535 -14.95 -17.07 21.76
CA ILE A 535 -15.51 -16.33 22.90
C ILE A 535 -16.80 -16.98 23.38
N ARG A 536 -17.68 -17.43 22.48
CA ARG A 536 -18.95 -18.05 22.83
C ARG A 536 -18.74 -19.33 23.66
N GLU A 537 -17.92 -20.24 23.17
CA GLU A 537 -17.59 -21.50 23.86
C GLU A 537 -16.90 -21.24 25.21
N LEU A 538 -15.89 -20.36 25.23
CA LEU A 538 -15.20 -20.02 26.47
C LEU A 538 -16.13 -19.38 27.50
N ALA A 539 -17.05 -18.52 27.06
CA ALA A 539 -18.01 -17.85 27.93
C ALA A 539 -19.00 -18.83 28.58
N GLU A 540 -19.50 -19.82 27.84
CA GLU A 540 -20.37 -20.86 28.41
C GLU A 540 -19.64 -21.66 29.49
N MET A 541 -18.40 -22.08 29.22
CA MET A 541 -17.60 -22.83 30.18
C MET A 541 -17.28 -22.03 31.45
N LEU A 542 -17.00 -20.73 31.33
CA LEU A 542 -16.77 -19.84 32.47
C LEU A 542 -18.07 -19.60 33.28
N LYS A 543 -19.23 -19.54 32.63
CA LYS A 543 -20.53 -19.45 33.34
C LYS A 543 -20.80 -20.70 34.16
N THR A 544 -20.53 -21.90 33.63
CA THR A 544 -20.67 -23.17 34.38
C THR A 544 -19.79 -23.20 35.63
N ASP A 545 -18.67 -22.49 35.61
CA ASP A 545 -17.75 -22.35 36.74
C ASP A 545 -18.20 -21.36 37.83
N GLY A 546 -19.33 -20.69 37.62
CA GLY A 546 -19.90 -19.70 38.54
C GLY A 546 -19.42 -18.27 38.29
N HIS A 547 -18.67 -18.01 37.20
CA HIS A 547 -18.29 -16.64 36.82
C HIS A 547 -19.47 -15.91 36.18
N ALA A 548 -19.57 -14.61 36.43
CA ALA A 548 -20.56 -13.76 35.75
C ALA A 548 -19.98 -13.28 34.42
N VAL A 549 -20.41 -13.87 33.30
CA VAL A 549 -19.87 -13.55 31.97
C VAL A 549 -20.89 -12.80 31.11
N THR A 550 -20.45 -11.70 30.51
CA THR A 550 -21.23 -10.90 29.55
C THR A 550 -20.48 -10.85 28.22
N ILE A 551 -21.17 -11.13 27.11
CA ILE A 551 -20.67 -10.88 25.76
C ILE A 551 -21.44 -9.67 25.24
N CYS A 552 -20.74 -8.61 24.87
CA CYS A 552 -21.34 -7.38 24.36
C CYS A 552 -21.79 -7.56 22.91
N ASN A 553 -22.61 -6.64 22.38
CA ASN A 553 -22.95 -6.61 20.95
C ASN A 553 -21.77 -6.06 20.13
N ALA A 554 -21.16 -4.99 20.64
CA ALA A 554 -19.96 -4.36 20.09
C ALA A 554 -18.88 -4.26 21.17
N ASP A 555 -18.49 -3.06 21.57
CA ASP A 555 -17.37 -2.85 22.47
C ASP A 555 -17.67 -3.19 23.95
N ALA A 556 -16.72 -3.85 24.63
CA ALA A 556 -16.85 -4.18 26.06
C ALA A 556 -16.50 -3.03 27.00
N ASP A 557 -15.75 -2.02 26.54
CA ASP A 557 -15.14 -1.00 27.40
C ASP A 557 -16.18 -0.30 28.32
N THR A 558 -17.29 0.17 27.77
CA THR A 558 -18.32 0.87 28.58
C THR A 558 -19.01 -0.05 29.57
N VAL A 559 -19.23 -1.32 29.21
CA VAL A 559 -19.90 -2.31 30.07
C VAL A 559 -18.98 -2.72 31.23
N ILE A 560 -17.67 -2.81 31.00
CA ILE A 560 -16.67 -3.03 32.05
C ILE A 560 -16.74 -1.89 33.07
N VAL A 561 -16.73 -0.65 32.60
CA VAL A 561 -16.79 0.55 33.45
C VAL A 561 -18.11 0.63 34.20
N GLN A 562 -19.24 0.42 33.53
CA GLN A 562 -20.56 0.45 34.15
C GLN A 562 -20.68 -0.58 35.28
N LYS A 563 -20.21 -1.81 35.08
CA LYS A 563 -20.19 -2.83 36.13
C LYS A 563 -19.30 -2.41 37.30
N ALA A 564 -18.11 -1.88 37.03
CA ALA A 564 -17.19 -1.42 38.08
C ALA A 564 -17.81 -0.33 38.95
N LEU A 565 -18.46 0.66 38.33
CA LEU A 565 -19.13 1.75 39.03
C LEU A 565 -20.34 1.25 39.83
N ASN A 566 -21.13 0.31 39.30
CA ASN A 566 -22.29 -0.22 40.02
C ASN A 566 -21.89 -0.96 41.30
N PHE A 567 -20.81 -1.73 41.28
CA PHE A 567 -20.28 -2.35 42.50
C PHE A 567 -19.72 -1.29 43.47
N ALA A 568 -18.98 -0.30 42.96
CA ALA A 568 -18.42 0.77 43.80
C ALA A 568 -19.50 1.65 44.46
N LYS A 569 -20.61 1.91 43.77
CA LYS A 569 -21.80 2.61 44.32
C LYS A 569 -22.51 1.80 45.40
N ASN A 570 -22.46 0.47 45.32
CA ASN A 570 -23.04 -0.44 46.32
C ASN A 570 -22.03 -0.79 47.44
N GLU A 571 -21.14 0.16 47.76
CA GLU A 571 -20.15 0.06 48.85
C GLU A 571 -19.13 -1.09 48.72
N GLN A 572 -18.93 -1.65 47.53
CA GLN A 572 -17.95 -2.73 47.31
C GLN A 572 -16.69 -2.23 46.61
N ASN A 573 -15.51 -2.56 47.16
CA ASN A 573 -14.24 -2.31 46.48
C ASN A 573 -14.07 -3.26 45.29
N VAL A 574 -13.59 -2.73 44.17
CA VAL A 574 -13.51 -3.45 42.88
C VAL A 574 -12.11 -3.36 42.31
N THR A 575 -11.60 -4.43 41.72
CA THR A 575 -10.42 -4.39 40.85
C THR A 575 -10.81 -4.65 39.40
N VAL A 576 -10.52 -3.69 38.52
CA VAL A 576 -10.67 -3.80 37.06
C VAL A 576 -9.34 -4.20 36.45
N VAL A 577 -9.31 -5.31 35.72
CA VAL A 577 -8.12 -5.82 35.02
C VAL A 577 -8.29 -5.53 33.53
N ALA A 578 -7.58 -4.52 33.04
CA ALA A 578 -7.62 -4.10 31.63
C ALA A 578 -6.29 -3.41 31.24
N ASN A 579 -5.97 -3.45 29.94
CA ASN A 579 -4.85 -2.69 29.40
C ASN A 579 -5.30 -1.49 28.55
N ASP A 580 -6.59 -1.42 28.23
CA ASP A 580 -7.12 -0.35 27.40
C ASP A 580 -7.15 0.99 28.17
N THR A 581 -6.69 2.03 27.49
CA THR A 581 -6.71 3.41 28.00
C THR A 581 -8.14 3.95 28.09
N ASP A 582 -9.04 3.54 27.20
CA ASP A 582 -10.43 4.01 27.20
C ASP A 582 -11.13 3.67 28.52
N VAL A 583 -10.92 2.44 29.02
CA VAL A 583 -11.45 1.98 30.32
C VAL A 583 -10.92 2.82 31.48
N LEU A 584 -9.60 3.06 31.54
CA LEU A 584 -9.01 3.87 32.61
C LEU A 584 -9.57 5.30 32.62
N ILE A 585 -9.61 5.94 31.45
CA ILE A 585 -10.05 7.34 31.31
C ILE A 585 -11.53 7.49 31.68
N MET A 586 -12.37 6.51 31.32
CA MET A 586 -13.78 6.48 31.74
C MET A 586 -13.95 6.26 33.24
N ILE A 587 -13.20 5.35 33.86
CA ILE A 587 -13.25 5.14 35.32
C ILE A 587 -12.86 6.41 36.05
N ILE A 588 -11.75 7.06 35.64
CA ILE A 588 -11.30 8.32 36.24
C ILE A 588 -12.39 9.37 36.15
N TYR A 589 -13.06 9.51 35.00
CA TYR A 589 -14.13 10.50 34.83
C TYR A 589 -15.32 10.25 35.77
N HIS A 590 -15.83 9.02 35.80
CA HIS A 590 -17.10 8.68 36.47
C HIS A 590 -16.98 8.42 37.98
N TRP A 591 -15.81 8.04 38.47
CA TRP A 591 -15.62 7.76 39.89
C TRP A 591 -15.70 9.05 40.73
N THR A 592 -16.39 8.98 41.86
CA THR A 592 -16.54 10.08 42.83
C THR A 592 -16.13 9.62 44.23
N ASP A 593 -15.80 10.57 45.12
CA ASP A 593 -15.35 10.27 46.49
C ASP A 593 -16.43 9.59 47.36
N GLU A 594 -17.69 9.62 46.92
CA GLU A 594 -18.83 8.93 47.54
C GLU A 594 -18.83 7.42 47.26
N MET A 595 -18.10 6.97 46.24
CA MET A 595 -18.02 5.56 45.86
C MET A 595 -16.87 4.84 46.59
N SER A 596 -17.03 3.52 46.75
CA SER A 596 -15.93 2.64 47.17
C SER A 596 -14.76 2.67 46.18
N ASP A 597 -13.61 2.18 46.63
CA ASP A 597 -12.39 2.25 45.84
C ASP A 597 -12.44 1.32 44.62
N ILE A 598 -12.03 1.88 43.49
CA ILE A 598 -11.73 1.13 42.28
C ILE A 598 -10.21 1.04 42.13
N PHE A 599 -9.72 -0.17 41.91
CA PHE A 599 -8.32 -0.46 41.60
C PHE A 599 -8.20 -0.83 40.12
N PHE A 600 -7.37 -0.12 39.37
CA PHE A 600 -7.09 -0.42 37.98
C PHE A 600 -5.78 -1.20 37.86
N ARG A 601 -5.87 -2.46 37.44
CA ARG A 601 -4.72 -3.36 37.27
C ARG A 601 -4.35 -3.45 35.79
N ARG A 602 -3.15 -2.94 35.47
CA ARG A 602 -2.56 -2.93 34.13
C ARG A 602 -1.30 -3.77 34.09
N GLU A 603 -1.10 -4.50 32.99
CA GLU A 603 0.11 -5.26 32.74
C GLU A 603 0.95 -4.57 31.65
N THR A 604 2.19 -4.23 31.99
CA THR A 604 3.13 -3.66 31.02
C THR A 604 3.83 -4.75 30.22
N GLN A 605 3.84 -4.61 28.90
CA GLN A 605 4.57 -5.49 27.98
C GLN A 605 6.08 -5.18 28.03
N SER A 606 6.74 -5.54 29.13
CA SER A 606 8.21 -5.55 29.25
C SER A 606 8.72 -6.98 29.38
N LYS A 607 10.04 -7.21 29.24
CA LYS A 607 10.65 -8.56 29.36
C LYS A 607 10.31 -9.30 30.67
N LYS A 608 9.80 -8.61 31.70
CA LYS A 608 9.42 -9.18 33.00
C LYS A 608 7.90 -9.19 33.28
N ASN A 609 7.04 -8.74 32.36
CA ASN A 609 5.58 -8.62 32.54
C ASN A 609 5.20 -8.09 33.93
N ILE A 610 5.41 -6.79 34.16
CA ILE A 610 5.14 -6.17 35.45
C ILE A 610 3.65 -5.79 35.52
N GLU A 611 2.96 -6.31 36.53
CA GLU A 611 1.59 -5.94 36.86
C GLU A 611 1.59 -4.79 37.86
N ASN A 612 1.08 -3.64 37.45
CA ASN A 612 0.88 -2.49 38.32
C ASN A 612 -0.61 -2.35 38.62
N THR A 613 -0.94 -2.13 39.90
CA THR A 613 -2.30 -1.81 40.32
C THR A 613 -2.31 -0.37 40.81
N TYR A 614 -3.28 0.42 40.37
CA TYR A 614 -3.42 1.82 40.75
C TYR A 614 -4.79 2.02 41.39
N ARG A 615 -4.84 2.56 42.60
CA ARG A 615 -6.09 2.99 43.22
C ARG A 615 -6.52 4.31 42.59
N ILE A 616 -7.73 4.36 42.05
CA ILE A 616 -8.24 5.52 41.31
C ILE A 616 -8.26 6.79 42.18
N ARG A 617 -8.55 6.64 43.48
CA ARG A 617 -8.52 7.73 44.46
C ARG A 617 -7.16 8.43 44.58
N ASP A 618 -6.07 7.70 44.35
CA ASP A 618 -4.70 8.25 44.47
C ASP A 618 -4.29 9.04 43.22
N ILE A 619 -5.08 8.95 42.13
CA ILE A 619 -4.83 9.68 40.88
C ILE A 619 -5.29 11.14 41.05
N THR A 620 -4.32 12.04 41.17
CA THR A 620 -4.60 13.47 41.33
C THR A 620 -4.62 14.16 39.97
N ILE A 621 -5.80 14.60 39.52
CA ILE A 621 -5.95 15.42 38.32
C ILE A 621 -6.74 16.71 38.63
N PRO A 622 -6.41 17.87 38.01
CA PRO A 622 -7.16 19.09 38.22
C PRO A 622 -8.65 18.90 37.89
N ALA A 623 -9.56 19.34 38.77
CA ALA A 623 -11.00 19.15 38.60
C ALA A 623 -11.53 19.68 37.25
N ALA A 624 -11.00 20.82 36.78
CA ALA A 624 -11.34 21.38 35.48
C ALA A 624 -10.90 20.49 34.29
N PHE A 625 -9.80 19.75 34.45
CA PHE A 625 -9.35 18.80 33.43
C PHE A 625 -10.10 17.47 33.51
N LYS A 626 -10.43 16.99 34.72
CA LYS A 626 -11.28 15.80 34.92
C LYS A 626 -12.59 15.91 34.13
N GLN A 627 -13.24 17.08 34.16
CA GLN A 627 -14.47 17.33 33.40
C GLN A 627 -14.29 17.30 31.86
N ASN A 628 -13.07 17.46 31.36
CA ASN A 628 -12.76 17.47 29.93
C ASN A 628 -11.98 16.23 29.47
N ILE A 629 -11.67 15.28 30.36
CA ILE A 629 -10.72 14.18 30.08
C ILE A 629 -11.21 13.25 28.96
N LEU A 630 -12.52 12.94 28.93
CA LEU A 630 -13.14 12.14 27.86
C LEU A 630 -13.01 12.84 26.51
N PHE A 631 -13.31 14.14 26.47
CA PHE A 631 -13.19 14.95 25.26
C PHE A 631 -11.74 15.04 24.78
N ALA A 632 -10.80 15.30 25.70
CA ALA A 632 -9.39 15.41 25.36
C ALA A 632 -8.86 14.10 24.73
N HIS A 633 -9.22 12.96 25.31
CA HIS A 633 -8.86 11.65 24.77
C HIS A 633 -9.47 11.39 23.38
N ALA A 634 -10.78 11.64 23.22
CA ALA A 634 -11.46 11.46 21.92
C ALA A 634 -10.94 12.43 20.84
N TRP A 635 -10.71 13.70 21.17
CA TRP A 635 -10.23 14.71 20.22
C TRP A 635 -8.77 14.48 19.80
N SER A 636 -7.94 13.98 20.72
CA SER A 636 -6.53 13.67 20.42
C SER A 636 -6.34 12.38 19.60
N GLY A 637 -7.39 11.58 19.46
CA GLY A 637 -7.45 10.35 18.67
C GLY A 637 -7.60 9.08 19.52
N CYS A 638 -8.68 8.34 19.26
CA CYS A 638 -8.95 6.99 19.80
C CYS A 638 -9.34 6.03 18.65
N ASP A 639 -9.87 4.84 18.94
CA ASP A 639 -10.19 3.83 17.91
C ASP A 639 -11.26 4.31 16.90
N THR A 640 -12.09 5.28 17.27
CA THR A 640 -13.23 5.78 16.48
C THR A 640 -13.05 7.23 16.01
N THR A 641 -11.92 7.87 16.33
CA THR A 641 -11.63 9.25 15.94
C THR A 641 -10.22 9.38 15.39
N SER A 642 -10.00 10.42 14.58
CA SER A 642 -8.72 10.62 13.90
C SER A 642 -7.71 11.33 14.80
N HIS A 643 -6.46 10.91 14.76
CA HIS A 643 -5.36 11.73 15.25
C HIS A 643 -5.03 12.87 14.27
N CYS A 644 -4.80 14.08 14.79
CA CYS A 644 -4.42 15.24 13.98
C CYS A 644 -2.91 15.22 13.67
N TYR A 645 -2.54 15.17 12.40
CA TYR A 645 -1.13 15.10 11.99
C TYR A 645 -0.34 16.32 12.46
N GLY A 646 0.82 16.07 13.09
CA GLY A 646 1.72 17.12 13.56
C GLY A 646 1.43 17.66 14.97
N PHE A 647 0.38 17.16 15.64
CA PHE A 647 0.06 17.51 17.03
C PHE A 647 0.16 16.29 17.92
N GLY A 648 1.14 16.24 18.82
CA GLY A 648 1.21 15.16 19.82
C GLY A 648 0.05 15.24 20.82
N LYS A 649 -0.38 14.11 21.41
CA LYS A 649 -1.48 14.09 22.40
C LYS A 649 -1.25 15.08 23.53
N ASN A 650 -0.03 15.17 24.05
CA ASN A 650 0.33 16.08 25.13
C ASN A 650 0.16 17.56 24.75
N THR A 651 0.44 17.92 23.49
CA THR A 651 0.23 19.29 22.98
C THR A 651 -1.26 19.64 22.93
N ILE A 652 -2.08 18.71 22.44
CA ILE A 652 -3.54 18.86 22.38
C ILE A 652 -4.12 18.99 23.80
N ASN A 653 -3.72 18.08 24.69
CA ASN A 653 -4.16 18.06 26.08
C ASN A 653 -3.70 19.32 26.84
N GLY A 654 -2.47 19.77 26.64
CA GLY A 654 -1.94 21.00 27.22
C GLY A 654 -2.75 22.23 26.80
N THR A 655 -3.17 22.30 25.54
CA THR A 655 -4.04 23.38 25.03
C THR A 655 -5.41 23.34 25.71
N LEU A 656 -6.04 22.16 25.80
CA LEU A 656 -7.33 21.98 26.48
C LEU A 656 -7.25 22.24 28.00
N LYS A 657 -6.09 22.02 28.63
CA LYS A 657 -5.84 22.32 30.05
C LYS A 657 -5.70 23.83 30.31
N SER A 658 -5.07 24.58 29.41
CA SER A 658 -4.64 25.97 29.66
C SER A 658 -5.52 27.04 28.99
N ASP A 659 -6.13 26.76 27.84
CA ASP A 659 -6.88 27.75 27.07
C ASP A 659 -8.39 27.73 27.39
N LYS A 660 -8.89 28.86 27.94
CA LYS A 660 -10.31 29.03 28.29
C LYS A 660 -11.25 28.99 27.09
N LYS A 661 -10.83 29.47 25.91
CA LYS A 661 -11.63 29.37 24.67
C LYS A 661 -11.72 27.92 24.24
N ALA A 662 -10.62 27.17 24.29
CA ALA A 662 -10.61 25.74 23.98
C ALA A 662 -11.57 24.96 24.90
N GLN A 663 -11.57 25.25 26.20
CA GLN A 663 -12.48 24.64 27.18
C GLN A 663 -13.96 25.00 26.94
N LYS A 664 -14.24 26.22 26.50
CA LYS A 664 -15.61 26.62 26.14
C LYS A 664 -16.09 25.87 24.90
N LEU A 665 -15.22 25.72 23.90
CA LEU A 665 -15.52 24.99 22.67
C LEU A 665 -15.68 23.49 22.93
N SER A 666 -14.80 22.87 23.75
CA SER A 666 -14.94 21.47 24.13
C SER A 666 -16.27 21.19 24.83
N LYS A 667 -16.64 22.05 25.80
CA LYS A 667 -17.93 21.93 26.48
C LYS A 667 -19.09 22.02 25.49
N LEU A 668 -19.06 22.97 24.57
CA LEU A 668 -20.09 23.13 23.54
C LEU A 668 -20.20 21.91 22.62
N ILE A 669 -19.06 21.36 22.18
CA ILE A 669 -19.00 20.14 21.39
C ILE A 669 -19.63 18.98 22.15
N VAL A 670 -19.38 18.83 23.44
CA VAL A 670 -19.91 17.72 24.24
C VAL A 670 -21.40 17.85 24.57
N THR A 671 -21.87 19.05 24.92
CA THR A 671 -23.23 19.22 25.47
C THR A 671 -24.30 19.52 24.42
N SER A 672 -23.94 19.92 23.21
CA SER A 672 -24.92 20.27 22.19
C SER A 672 -25.51 19.05 21.50
N SER A 673 -26.83 19.01 21.34
CA SER A 673 -27.53 18.01 20.52
C SER A 673 -27.66 18.42 19.05
N ILE A 674 -27.19 19.61 18.67
CA ILE A 674 -27.32 20.16 17.32
C ILE A 674 -25.99 19.95 16.58
N GLN A 675 -26.01 19.10 15.54
CA GLN A 675 -24.83 18.76 14.73
C GLN A 675 -24.11 20.00 14.18
N GLN A 676 -24.87 21.00 13.71
CA GLN A 676 -24.30 22.23 13.19
C GLN A 676 -23.46 22.96 14.25
N THR A 677 -23.99 23.10 15.46
CA THR A 677 -23.30 23.72 16.59
C THR A 677 -22.05 22.96 16.98
N VAL A 678 -22.14 21.62 17.02
CA VAL A 678 -21.00 20.73 17.32
C VAL A 678 -19.89 20.89 16.28
N GLY A 679 -20.27 20.84 15.00
CA GLY A 679 -19.33 20.97 13.90
C GLY A 679 -18.68 22.35 13.80
N ASP A 680 -19.44 23.43 14.01
CA ASP A 680 -18.92 24.80 14.01
C ASP A 680 -17.96 25.04 15.18
N ALA A 681 -18.29 24.49 16.36
CA ALA A 681 -17.40 24.53 17.52
C ALA A 681 -16.10 23.74 17.27
N GLY A 682 -16.20 22.59 16.61
CA GLY A 682 -15.05 21.80 16.17
C GLY A 682 -14.16 22.53 15.17
N CYS A 683 -14.75 23.22 14.19
CA CYS A 683 -14.00 24.04 13.23
C CYS A 683 -13.23 25.16 13.93
N LYS A 684 -13.87 25.88 14.87
CA LYS A 684 -13.23 26.93 15.67
C LYS A 684 -12.11 26.38 16.56
N LEU A 685 -12.28 25.16 17.09
CA LEU A 685 -11.25 24.51 17.90
C LEU A 685 -10.03 24.14 17.06
N PHE A 686 -10.23 23.62 15.84
CA PHE A 686 -9.12 23.43 14.90
C PHE A 686 -8.45 24.76 14.51
N SER A 687 -9.22 25.81 14.25
CA SER A 687 -8.65 27.14 13.95
C SER A 687 -7.76 27.62 15.09
N LEU A 688 -8.20 27.44 16.34
CA LEU A 688 -7.40 27.76 17.54
C LEU A 688 -6.10 26.94 17.60
N MET A 689 -6.15 25.64 17.30
CA MET A 689 -4.96 24.77 17.35
C MET A 689 -3.92 25.10 16.26
N TYR A 690 -4.36 25.55 15.09
CA TYR A 690 -3.49 25.84 13.95
C TYR A 690 -3.07 27.31 13.84
N GLY A 691 -3.56 28.19 14.71
CA GLY A 691 -3.23 29.61 14.71
C GLY A 691 -4.13 30.44 15.63
N GLU A 692 -5.28 30.89 15.11
CA GLU A 692 -6.22 31.75 15.82
C GLU A 692 -7.68 31.30 15.64
N PRO A 693 -8.53 31.40 16.67
CA PRO A 693 -9.88 30.80 16.68
C PRO A 693 -10.87 31.51 15.74
N ASP A 694 -10.61 32.77 15.41
CA ASP A 694 -11.52 33.64 14.65
C ASP A 694 -11.16 33.68 13.15
N VAL A 695 -10.12 32.94 12.74
CA VAL A 695 -9.72 32.77 11.35
C VAL A 695 -10.37 31.50 10.79
N SER A 696 -10.94 31.58 9.59
CA SER A 696 -11.53 30.41 8.92
C SER A 696 -10.46 29.36 8.62
N LEU A 697 -10.81 28.08 8.72
CA LEU A 697 -9.90 26.99 8.35
C LEU A 697 -9.44 27.13 6.89
N THR A 698 -10.30 27.61 6.00
CA THR A 698 -9.96 27.91 4.60
C THR A 698 -8.79 28.90 4.50
N LYS A 699 -8.84 30.00 5.25
CA LYS A 699 -7.78 31.00 5.28
C LYS A 699 -6.49 30.46 5.89
N LEU A 700 -6.59 29.72 7.01
CA LEU A 700 -5.43 29.07 7.63
C LEU A 700 -4.77 28.05 6.69
N ARG A 701 -5.58 27.29 5.92
CA ARG A 701 -5.08 26.37 4.90
C ARG A 701 -4.30 27.09 3.81
N HIS A 702 -4.83 28.20 3.31
CA HIS A 702 -4.17 29.03 2.30
C HIS A 702 -2.84 29.61 2.83
N GLN A 703 -2.86 30.24 4.02
CA GLN A 703 -1.66 30.79 4.67
C GLN A 703 -0.59 29.71 4.94
N ARG A 704 -1.03 28.51 5.37
CA ARG A 704 -0.12 27.40 5.64
C ARG A 704 0.52 26.86 4.36
N PHE A 705 -0.23 26.83 3.26
CA PHE A 705 0.31 26.51 1.96
C PHE A 705 1.33 27.54 1.49
N ASP A 706 1.02 28.83 1.56
CA ASP A 706 1.93 29.89 1.11
C ASP A 706 3.25 29.90 1.91
N SER A 707 3.17 29.72 3.24
CA SER A 707 4.39 29.59 4.08
C SER A 707 5.23 28.38 3.70
N MET A 708 4.63 27.20 3.43
CA MET A 708 5.39 26.01 3.00
C MET A 708 6.07 26.21 1.64
N MET A 709 5.39 26.89 0.72
CA MET A 709 5.95 27.22 -0.60
C MET A 709 7.13 28.19 -0.49
N ALA A 710 7.06 29.15 0.43
CA ALA A 710 8.14 30.10 0.69
C ALA A 710 9.37 29.46 1.35
N GLU A 711 9.18 28.54 2.31
CA GLU A 711 10.29 28.00 3.12
C GLU A 711 11.05 26.83 2.46
N LYS A 712 10.35 25.88 1.82
CA LYS A 712 10.94 24.57 1.46
C LYS A 712 10.79 24.19 -0.01
N ASN A 713 10.05 24.97 -0.80
CA ASN A 713 9.69 24.65 -2.19
C ASN A 713 9.14 23.21 -2.36
N SER A 714 8.51 22.68 -1.31
CA SER A 714 7.96 21.32 -1.24
C SER A 714 6.77 21.30 -0.27
N ILE A 715 5.71 20.59 -0.62
CA ILE A 715 4.48 20.54 0.18
C ILE A 715 4.39 19.22 0.95
N THR A 716 4.09 19.33 2.24
CA THR A 716 3.69 18.17 3.05
C THR A 716 2.20 18.30 3.35
N LEU A 717 1.35 17.72 2.51
CA LEU A 717 -0.12 17.84 2.60
C LEU A 717 -0.69 17.55 4.00
N PRO A 718 -0.23 16.52 4.74
CA PRO A 718 -0.73 16.26 6.09
C PRO A 718 -0.53 17.40 7.10
N ARG A 719 0.39 18.34 6.85
CA ARG A 719 0.63 19.51 7.73
C ARG A 719 -0.28 20.69 7.44
N ILE A 720 -1.10 20.63 6.38
CA ILE A 720 -2.12 21.64 6.08
C ILE A 720 -3.34 21.33 6.98
N PRO A 721 -3.96 22.34 7.64
CA PRO A 721 -5.15 22.12 8.46
C PRO A 721 -6.27 21.39 7.71
N PRO A 722 -7.15 20.62 8.36
CA PRO A 722 -8.32 20.02 7.68
C PRO A 722 -9.24 21.09 7.07
N THR A 723 -9.98 20.75 6.01
CA THR A 723 -11.08 21.63 5.54
C THR A 723 -12.15 21.79 6.60
N VAL A 724 -12.99 22.83 6.45
CA VAL A 724 -14.16 23.05 7.32
C VAL A 724 -15.02 21.78 7.41
N ARG A 725 -15.27 21.11 6.27
CA ARG A 725 -16.11 19.90 6.26
C ARG A 725 -15.42 18.68 6.86
N ALA A 726 -14.13 18.48 6.64
CA ALA A 726 -13.39 17.41 7.31
C ALA A 726 -13.32 17.62 8.85
N ALA A 727 -13.09 18.86 9.29
CA ALA A 727 -13.13 19.25 10.69
C ALA A 727 -14.52 19.06 11.33
N TYR A 728 -15.57 19.45 10.61
CA TYR A 728 -16.97 19.26 10.99
C TYR A 728 -17.27 17.79 11.30
N TYR A 729 -16.99 16.88 10.37
CA TYR A 729 -17.27 15.46 10.57
C TYR A 729 -16.38 14.81 11.62
N HIS A 730 -15.14 15.26 11.78
CA HIS A 730 -14.31 14.85 12.90
C HIS A 730 -14.94 15.22 14.24
N ALA A 731 -15.44 16.44 14.39
CA ALA A 731 -16.10 16.90 15.61
C ALA A 731 -17.38 16.13 15.91
N LEU A 732 -18.18 15.76 14.91
CA LEU A 732 -19.34 14.90 15.10
C LEU A 732 -18.96 13.51 15.63
N ARG A 733 -17.90 12.90 15.09
CA ARG A 733 -17.41 11.60 15.59
C ARG A 733 -16.89 11.70 17.02
N VAL A 734 -16.17 12.78 17.34
CA VAL A 734 -15.72 13.05 18.71
C VAL A 734 -16.92 13.21 19.65
N HIS A 735 -17.94 13.98 19.26
CA HIS A 735 -19.16 14.13 20.04
C HIS A 735 -19.81 12.78 20.32
N LEU A 736 -20.06 11.98 19.27
CA LEU A 736 -20.65 10.64 19.41
C LEU A 736 -19.86 9.79 20.41
N GLN A 737 -18.53 9.74 20.26
CA GLN A 737 -17.68 8.93 21.13
C GLN A 737 -17.74 9.41 22.59
N VAL A 738 -17.70 10.72 22.82
CA VAL A 738 -17.77 11.28 24.16
C VAL A 738 -19.14 11.04 24.79
N VAL A 739 -20.24 11.18 24.04
CA VAL A 739 -21.58 10.87 24.55
C VAL A 739 -21.71 9.40 24.92
N VAL A 740 -21.20 8.49 24.08
CA VAL A 740 -21.14 7.04 24.38
C VAL A 740 -20.40 6.78 25.70
N TRP A 741 -19.25 7.42 25.93
CA TRP A 741 -18.50 7.29 27.18
C TRP A 741 -19.17 7.97 28.38
N LEU A 742 -19.83 9.10 28.17
CA LEU A 742 -20.58 9.82 29.22
C LEU A 742 -21.79 9.04 29.70
N GLN A 743 -22.48 8.36 28.79
CA GLN A 743 -23.70 7.61 29.10
C GLN A 743 -23.43 6.12 29.27
N LEU A 744 -22.17 5.68 29.16
CA LEU A 744 -21.76 4.28 29.28
C LEU A 744 -22.62 3.33 28.40
N ASN A 745 -22.92 3.77 27.17
CA ASN A 745 -23.79 3.12 26.19
C ASN A 745 -25.30 3.01 26.56
N GLU A 746 -25.82 3.87 27.44
CA GLU A 746 -27.27 3.96 27.72
C GLU A 746 -28.06 4.73 26.63
N SER A 747 -27.41 5.55 25.79
CA SER A 747 -28.03 6.18 24.61
C SER A 747 -27.69 5.50 23.29
N GLU A 748 -28.71 5.25 22.47
CA GLU A 748 -28.56 4.90 21.05
C GLU A 748 -28.54 6.15 20.18
N LEU A 749 -27.40 6.85 20.13
CA LEU A 749 -27.18 7.82 19.05
C LEU A 749 -26.90 7.06 17.75
N ASN A 750 -27.66 7.38 16.70
CA ASN A 750 -27.44 6.81 15.38
C ASN A 750 -26.10 7.30 14.82
N ALA A 751 -25.10 6.41 14.73
CA ALA A 751 -23.78 6.77 14.23
C ALA A 751 -23.81 7.41 12.83
N SER A 752 -24.81 7.06 12.00
CA SER A 752 -24.98 7.62 10.65
C SER A 752 -25.28 9.12 10.64
N GLU A 753 -25.81 9.64 11.74
CA GLU A 753 -26.09 11.07 11.94
C GLU A 753 -24.85 11.82 12.46
N TRP A 754 -23.89 11.10 13.05
CA TRP A 754 -22.75 11.70 13.74
C TRP A 754 -21.41 11.40 13.06
N GLY A 755 -21.38 11.59 11.74
CA GLY A 755 -20.15 11.56 10.94
C GLY A 755 -19.65 10.18 10.53
N TRP A 756 -20.53 9.18 10.58
CA TRP A 756 -20.33 7.86 9.98
C TRP A 756 -21.34 7.61 8.87
N LYS A 757 -21.04 6.65 7.99
CA LYS A 757 -21.97 6.11 6.98
C LYS A 757 -22.04 4.60 7.15
N LYS A 758 -23.25 4.04 7.13
CA LYS A 758 -23.46 2.59 7.15
C LYS A 758 -23.30 2.01 5.74
N THR A 759 -22.47 0.99 5.60
CA THR A 759 -22.22 0.25 4.34
C THR A 759 -22.55 -1.24 4.54
N PRO A 760 -22.64 -2.05 3.48
CA PRO A 760 -22.79 -3.50 3.61
C PRO A 760 -21.66 -4.16 4.42
N GLU A 761 -20.47 -3.54 4.44
CA GLU A 761 -19.30 -4.03 5.15
C GLU A 761 -19.11 -3.42 6.55
N GLY A 762 -20.12 -2.74 7.11
CA GLY A 762 -20.05 -2.06 8.41
C GLY A 762 -20.01 -0.53 8.31
N TYR A 763 -19.59 0.14 9.39
CA TYR A 763 -19.51 1.60 9.41
C TYR A 763 -18.19 2.14 8.87
N GLU A 764 -18.28 3.18 8.04
CA GLU A 764 -17.14 3.93 7.52
C GLU A 764 -17.23 5.41 7.91
N PRO A 765 -16.11 6.09 8.20
CA PRO A 765 -16.13 7.50 8.55
C PRO A 765 -16.46 8.36 7.33
N ILE A 766 -17.31 9.38 7.51
CA ILE A 766 -17.46 10.43 6.50
C ILE A 766 -16.25 11.35 6.59
N MET A 767 -15.38 11.29 5.58
CA MET A 767 -14.16 12.09 5.53
C MET A 767 -14.45 13.56 5.23
N THR A 768 -15.32 13.79 4.25
CA THR A 768 -15.85 15.08 3.81
C THR A 768 -17.06 14.79 2.92
N ASP A 769 -17.98 15.75 2.81
CA ASP A 769 -19.12 15.74 1.88
C ASP A 769 -18.89 16.63 0.65
N LEU A 770 -17.72 17.28 0.55
CA LEU A 770 -17.31 18.02 -0.63
C LEU A 770 -16.58 17.12 -1.63
N PRO A 771 -16.67 17.41 -2.94
CA PRO A 771 -15.80 16.78 -3.93
C PRO A 771 -14.32 17.12 -3.65
N ALA A 772 -13.40 16.36 -4.26
CA ALA A 772 -11.97 16.59 -4.08
C ALA A 772 -11.52 18.01 -4.46
N ALA A 773 -12.15 18.64 -5.45
CA ALA A 773 -11.90 20.02 -5.87
C ALA A 773 -13.18 20.62 -6.49
N PRO A 774 -13.27 21.94 -6.72
CA PRO A 774 -14.43 22.53 -7.40
C PRO A 774 -14.62 21.95 -8.80
N GLU A 775 -15.86 21.89 -9.28
CA GLU A 775 -16.18 21.37 -10.62
C GLU A 775 -15.43 22.10 -11.73
N SER A 776 -15.20 23.41 -11.60
CA SER A 776 -14.44 24.21 -12.59
C SER A 776 -12.98 23.77 -12.73
N VAL A 777 -12.40 23.18 -11.68
CA VAL A 777 -11.03 22.66 -11.65
C VAL A 777 -11.01 21.21 -12.09
N LEU A 778 -11.95 20.41 -11.59
CA LEU A 778 -12.09 19.01 -11.97
C LEU A 778 -12.37 18.88 -13.47
N ASN A 779 -13.33 19.63 -13.99
CA ASN A 779 -13.74 19.63 -15.39
C ASN A 779 -12.95 20.64 -16.23
N PHE A 780 -11.66 20.88 -15.94
CA PHE A 780 -10.83 21.80 -16.75
C PHE A 780 -10.70 21.28 -18.20
N VAL A 781 -11.64 21.71 -19.03
CA VAL A 781 -11.77 21.34 -20.44
C VAL A 781 -11.24 22.51 -21.27
N ARG A 782 -10.06 22.32 -21.86
CA ARG A 782 -9.55 23.22 -22.91
C ARG A 782 -9.99 22.76 -24.28
N CYS A 783 -10.41 23.66 -25.15
CA CYS A 783 -10.61 23.35 -26.55
C CYS A 783 -9.28 23.48 -27.32
N LYS A 784 -9.21 22.76 -28.45
CA LYS A 784 -8.13 22.91 -29.45
C LYS A 784 -8.71 23.37 -30.79
N CYS A 785 -9.79 24.16 -30.74
CA CYS A 785 -10.46 24.63 -31.94
C CYS A 785 -9.50 25.52 -32.76
N LYS A 786 -9.39 25.23 -34.06
CA LYS A 786 -8.55 25.97 -35.01
C LYS A 786 -9.35 26.63 -36.15
N SER A 787 -10.68 26.65 -36.05
CA SER A 787 -11.53 27.14 -37.14
C SER A 787 -11.42 28.66 -37.28
N PRO A 788 -11.00 29.19 -38.44
CA PRO A 788 -10.84 30.64 -38.66
C PRO A 788 -12.16 31.37 -38.93
N LYS A 789 -13.23 30.69 -39.37
CA LYS A 789 -14.52 31.31 -39.75
C LYS A 789 -15.61 31.21 -38.68
N ASN A 790 -15.51 30.26 -37.74
CA ASN A 790 -16.53 30.06 -36.71
C ASN A 790 -15.89 29.50 -35.42
N GLN A 791 -15.02 30.31 -34.82
CA GLN A 791 -14.17 29.91 -33.71
C GLN A 791 -15.01 29.68 -32.44
N CYS A 792 -15.07 28.42 -32.01
CA CYS A 792 -15.86 27.95 -30.86
C CYS A 792 -17.38 28.22 -30.94
N GLY A 793 -17.92 28.49 -32.13
CA GLY A 793 -19.35 28.80 -32.36
C GLY A 793 -20.27 27.58 -32.54
N THR A 794 -19.76 26.34 -32.43
CA THR A 794 -20.56 25.10 -32.58
C THR A 794 -20.27 24.12 -31.44
N MET A 795 -21.11 23.08 -31.28
CA MET A 795 -20.94 22.00 -30.29
C MET A 795 -19.71 21.08 -30.57
N ILE A 796 -18.93 21.37 -31.62
CA ILE A 796 -17.62 20.76 -31.87
C ILE A 796 -16.60 21.27 -30.84
N CYS A 797 -16.77 22.49 -30.33
CA CYS A 797 -15.93 23.03 -29.25
C CYS A 797 -16.17 22.25 -27.96
N SER A 798 -15.12 21.64 -27.41
CA SER A 798 -15.23 20.87 -26.16
C SER A 798 -15.64 21.74 -24.97
N CYS A 799 -15.24 23.01 -24.90
CA CYS A 799 -15.71 23.93 -23.85
C CYS A 799 -17.24 24.12 -23.97
N ARG A 800 -17.71 24.53 -25.16
CA ARG A 800 -19.14 24.77 -25.43
C ARG A 800 -20.00 23.52 -25.26
N LYS A 801 -19.51 22.36 -25.71
CA LYS A 801 -20.21 21.07 -25.57
C LYS A 801 -20.47 20.69 -24.10
N ASN A 802 -19.56 21.08 -23.20
CA ASN A 802 -19.69 20.84 -21.77
C ASN A 802 -20.29 22.04 -21.02
N GLY A 803 -20.88 23.02 -21.72
CA GLY A 803 -21.50 24.19 -21.11
C GLY A 803 -20.51 25.22 -20.53
N LEU A 804 -19.21 25.10 -20.82
CA LEU A 804 -18.14 25.96 -20.29
C LEU A 804 -17.75 27.06 -21.29
N LYS A 805 -17.38 28.24 -20.78
CA LYS A 805 -16.76 29.31 -21.56
C LYS A 805 -15.29 28.98 -21.86
N CYS A 806 -14.79 29.43 -23.01
CA CYS A 806 -13.40 29.27 -23.40
C CYS A 806 -12.52 30.31 -22.69
N VAL A 807 -11.34 29.89 -22.24
CA VAL A 807 -10.35 30.74 -21.56
C VAL A 807 -9.07 30.87 -22.40
N SER A 808 -8.19 31.81 -22.04
CA SER A 808 -6.91 32.08 -22.72
C SER A 808 -5.98 30.87 -22.87
N ALA A 809 -6.14 29.84 -22.02
CA ALA A 809 -5.40 28.57 -22.09
C ALA A 809 -5.90 27.59 -23.17
N CYS A 810 -6.99 27.90 -23.88
CA CYS A 810 -7.46 27.13 -25.02
C CYS A 810 -6.48 27.26 -26.19
N GLY A 811 -6.12 26.13 -26.81
CA GLY A 811 -4.95 26.04 -27.71
C GLY A 811 -5.08 26.73 -29.07
N GLY A 812 -6.09 27.59 -29.25
CA GLY A 812 -6.35 28.27 -30.51
C GLY A 812 -7.47 29.31 -30.43
N CYS A 813 -8.24 29.39 -29.35
CA CYS A 813 -9.13 30.53 -29.07
C CYS A 813 -8.53 31.26 -27.86
N HIS A 814 -8.03 32.47 -28.08
CA HIS A 814 -7.38 33.29 -27.06
C HIS A 814 -8.36 34.24 -26.36
N GLY A 815 -9.66 33.92 -26.35
CA GLY A 815 -10.71 34.78 -25.81
C GLY A 815 -11.20 35.83 -26.82
N GLU A 816 -10.31 36.59 -27.44
CA GLU A 816 -10.64 37.78 -28.25
C GLU A 816 -11.53 37.53 -29.49
N SER A 817 -11.28 36.46 -30.24
CA SER A 817 -12.06 36.09 -31.44
C SER A 817 -13.02 34.92 -31.20
N CYS A 818 -13.27 34.58 -29.93
CA CYS A 818 -13.93 33.36 -29.52
C CYS A 818 -15.42 33.56 -29.27
N ARG A 819 -16.31 32.92 -30.03
CA ARG A 819 -17.78 33.02 -29.83
C ARG A 819 -18.31 32.30 -28.58
N ASN A 820 -17.42 31.91 -27.68
CA ASN A 820 -17.72 31.19 -26.45
C ASN A 820 -16.86 31.67 -25.28
N SER A 821 -16.26 32.87 -25.34
CA SER A 821 -15.56 33.50 -24.21
C SER A 821 -16.54 34.16 -23.21
N GLU A 822 -16.02 34.55 -22.05
CA GLU A 822 -16.68 35.54 -21.18
C GLU A 822 -16.62 36.91 -21.86
N ASP A 823 -17.67 37.71 -21.68
CA ASP A 823 -17.64 39.12 -22.07
C ASP A 823 -16.71 39.82 -21.08
N VAL A 824 -15.72 40.54 -21.61
CA VAL A 824 -14.85 41.37 -20.76
C VAL A 824 -15.68 42.61 -20.43
N ASP A 825 -16.08 42.77 -19.17
CA ASP A 825 -16.55 44.05 -18.67
C ASP A 825 -15.38 45.04 -18.83
N LEU A 826 -15.46 45.88 -19.85
CA LEU A 826 -14.65 47.08 -19.96
C LEU A 826 -15.25 48.06 -18.95
N GLU A 827 -14.78 48.01 -17.71
CA GLU A 827 -14.91 49.17 -16.83
C GLU A 827 -14.07 50.28 -17.45
N ASP A 828 -14.75 51.38 -17.78
CA ASP A 828 -14.21 52.61 -18.34
C ASP A 828 -13.11 53.19 -17.44
N ASP A 829 -11.84 52.92 -17.76
CA ASP A 829 -10.72 53.79 -17.37
C ASP A 829 -10.69 55.00 -18.31
N ASP A 830 -11.66 55.91 -18.14
CA ASP A 830 -11.63 57.29 -18.64
C ASP A 830 -12.51 58.19 -17.74
N GLN A 831 -12.08 58.42 -16.48
CA GLN A 831 -12.10 59.74 -15.79
C GLN A 831 -11.48 59.72 -14.39
#